data_AF-A0A937BI46-F1
#
_entry.id   AF-A0A937BI46-F1
#
_cell.length_a   1.000
_cell.length_b   1.000
_cell.length_c   1.000
_cell.angle_alpha   90.00
_cell.angle_beta   90.00
_cell.angle_gamma   90.00
#
_symmetry.space_group_name_H-M   'P 1'
#
loop_
_entity.id
_entity.type
_entity.pdbx_description
1 polymer ?
#
loop_
_entity_poly.entity_id
_entity_poly.type
_entity_poly.pdbx_seq_one_letter_code
_entity_poly.pdbx_strand_id
1 'polypeptide(L)'
;MSSSFLKALSKTLGPGRVLSGAGDLFSYAYDAALEKRLPGAVVLPRTAEEVARAIGVAREFNVPFVARGAGTNLCGGTVAPTGGLVIHLSRLNRILSIDAARRRAWVEPGVVNLHLHRALAPRGLFYAPDPASQKACTLGGNVGTNAGGPHCLKYGVTSHHVTALEWVRPDGETSRVSVDDPGFDLTGLFVGSEGTLGVATKIEVALLPQPEDVQTFLVAFPSMDAAVQTVTDTIAAGIVPTTLEVMDRVTVQAVEAFVHAGYPTEAEAVLLIEVDGPQERTIFEGDRIRALCAKNGGTDFRTARNEAEREKLWEGRRGAYPAMARLAPNVLVEDGVVPRTRLPEAVRQIRAIAQRKNLRMGLIAHAGDGNLHPNMIFDERDKVETARVQEAGQEMLRVCVDLGGSISGEHGIGADKRDAMRWLFSPPTLSLFREVKRAFDPDNLCNPDKLIPVVESAPGPRAGGPAPAGELAVSSVEEALDLVRAIRDQRGSLFIQGLGSKGLSIPAGVPVLVTTGLNAILDLDRANLTLTLGAGSDLPSLRALLAADGLHLHVAGEGTLGGILSTNASRRPPFRNQLLGLKAVSEEGELLSFGAKVMKNVAGYDAARLFQGAWGTLGVVVEMTLRLHPLPAEVLEASIPVLPNFSLLPAAELHRKIKSAFDPRNLFNPTLFSPYGD
;
A
#
# COMPACT_ATOMS: atom_id res chain seq x y z
N MET A 1 22.59 5.81 25.89
CA MET A 1 22.80 4.35 25.71
C MET A 1 23.92 3.86 26.61
N SER A 2 23.88 2.61 27.07
CA SER A 2 24.93 2.07 27.94
C SER A 2 26.26 1.92 27.18
N SER A 3 27.39 2.08 27.89
CA SER A 3 28.72 1.91 27.29
C SER A 3 28.95 0.47 26.78
N SER A 4 28.39 -0.53 27.47
CA SER A 4 28.46 -1.93 27.07
C SER A 4 27.77 -2.19 25.73
N PHE A 5 26.58 -1.62 25.51
CA PHE A 5 25.85 -1.75 24.24
C PHE A 5 26.64 -1.15 23.07
N LEU A 6 27.16 0.06 23.23
CA LEU A 6 27.97 0.72 22.19
C LEU A 6 29.25 -0.04 21.87
N LYS A 7 29.89 -0.65 22.88
CA LYS A 7 31.06 -1.51 22.71
C LYS A 7 30.70 -2.80 21.96
N ALA A 8 29.57 -3.43 22.28
CA ALA A 8 29.09 -4.62 21.58
C ALA A 8 28.83 -4.34 20.09
N LEU A 9 28.12 -3.24 19.78
CA LEU A 9 27.91 -2.79 18.39
C LEU A 9 29.24 -2.51 17.67
N SER A 10 30.18 -1.83 18.35
CA SER A 10 31.50 -1.51 17.77
C SER A 10 32.37 -2.75 17.56
N LYS A 11 32.22 -3.80 18.38
CA LYS A 11 32.88 -5.09 18.15
C LYS A 11 32.28 -5.81 16.95
N THR A 12 30.96 -5.76 16.80
CA THR A 12 30.21 -6.41 15.72
C THR A 12 30.42 -5.76 14.36
N LEU A 13 30.46 -4.41 14.33
CA LEU A 13 30.56 -3.61 13.12
C LEU A 13 31.93 -2.94 12.99
N GLY A 14 32.87 -3.05 13.91
CA GLY A 14 34.12 -2.32 13.81
C GLY A 14 33.98 -0.78 13.88
N PRO A 15 35.10 -0.06 13.79
CA PRO A 15 35.17 1.38 14.06
C PRO A 15 34.49 2.23 12.98
N GLY A 16 34.00 3.41 13.36
CA GLY A 16 33.42 4.40 12.43
C GLY A 16 32.05 4.03 11.83
N ARG A 17 31.46 2.92 12.29
CA ARG A 17 30.13 2.44 11.84
C ARG A 17 29.07 2.47 12.93
N VAL A 18 29.41 2.97 14.11
CA VAL A 18 28.51 3.24 15.23
C VAL A 18 28.63 4.72 15.56
N LEU A 19 27.54 5.46 15.39
CA LEU A 19 27.46 6.89 15.67
C LEU A 19 26.70 7.09 16.99
N SER A 20 27.29 7.88 17.88
CA SER A 20 26.72 8.20 19.19
C SER A 20 26.99 9.64 19.64
N GLY A 21 27.69 10.44 18.81
CA GLY A 21 27.92 11.86 19.08
C GLY A 21 26.64 12.67 18.87
N ALA A 22 26.46 13.76 19.65
CA ALA A 22 25.24 14.56 19.62
C ALA A 22 24.91 15.10 18.21
N GLY A 23 25.90 15.58 17.46
CA GLY A 23 25.72 16.08 16.09
C GLY A 23 25.33 14.97 15.10
N ASP A 24 25.90 13.78 15.24
CA ASP A 24 25.53 12.63 14.41
C ASP A 24 24.07 12.25 14.67
N LEU A 25 23.70 12.07 15.94
CA LEU A 25 22.35 11.65 16.35
C LEU A 25 21.28 12.66 15.91
N PHE A 26 21.59 13.96 15.95
CA PHE A 26 20.68 15.00 15.48
C PHE A 26 20.29 14.82 13.99
N SER A 27 21.21 14.36 13.16
CA SER A 27 20.96 14.12 11.72
C SER A 27 19.96 12.99 11.46
N TYR A 28 19.68 12.16 12.46
CA TYR A 28 18.74 11.04 12.40
C TYR A 28 17.54 11.24 13.33
N ALA A 29 17.37 12.45 13.89
CA ALA A 29 16.34 12.73 14.86
C ALA A 29 14.95 12.97 14.25
N TYR A 30 14.87 13.21 12.96
CA TYR A 30 13.65 13.62 12.26
C TYR A 30 13.57 12.97 10.88
N ASP A 31 12.36 12.85 10.35
CA ASP A 31 12.10 12.75 8.91
C ASP A 31 11.32 14.00 8.48
N ALA A 32 10.56 13.96 7.38
CA ALA A 32 9.84 15.14 6.91
C ALA A 32 8.52 15.40 7.66
N ALA A 33 8.18 14.58 8.67
CA ALA A 33 7.09 14.88 9.60
C ALA A 33 7.49 15.93 10.67
N LEU A 34 6.53 16.38 11.46
CA LEU A 34 6.77 17.35 12.54
C LEU A 34 7.49 16.75 13.77
N GLU A 35 7.36 15.44 14.01
CA GLU A 35 7.95 14.77 15.17
C GLU A 35 9.49 14.72 15.07
N LYS A 36 10.18 15.05 16.17
CA LYS A 36 11.65 15.04 16.25
C LYS A 36 12.11 14.39 17.57
N ARG A 37 12.93 13.32 17.49
CA ARG A 37 13.46 12.58 18.65
C ARG A 37 14.86 12.05 18.38
N LEU A 38 15.79 12.35 19.29
CA LEU A 38 17.17 11.84 19.18
C LEU A 38 17.19 10.31 19.37
N PRO A 39 17.83 9.55 18.45
CA PRO A 39 18.10 8.14 18.70
C PRO A 39 19.20 7.97 19.75
N GLY A 40 19.31 6.77 20.32
CA GLY A 40 20.35 6.44 21.28
C GLY A 40 21.69 6.05 20.64
N ALA A 41 21.64 5.48 19.44
CA ALA A 41 22.80 5.16 18.60
C ALA A 41 22.33 4.99 17.14
N VAL A 42 23.25 5.15 16.19
CA VAL A 42 23.02 4.86 14.76
C VAL A 42 24.10 3.90 14.27
N VAL A 43 23.73 2.92 13.44
CA VAL A 43 24.68 2.01 12.81
C VAL A 43 24.59 2.02 11.30
N LEU A 44 25.74 1.81 10.65
CA LEU A 44 25.91 1.85 9.19
C LEU A 44 26.40 0.47 8.67
N PRO A 45 25.57 -0.60 8.73
CA PRO A 45 25.94 -1.92 8.22
C PRO A 45 26.15 -1.88 6.71
N ARG A 46 27.02 -2.75 6.18
CA ARG A 46 27.36 -2.87 4.75
C ARG A 46 26.85 -4.16 4.12
N THR A 47 26.39 -5.11 4.93
CA THR A 47 25.93 -6.42 4.48
C THR A 47 24.70 -6.87 5.27
N ALA A 48 23.95 -7.83 4.72
CA ALA A 48 22.79 -8.41 5.39
C ALA A 48 23.17 -9.06 6.73
N GLU A 49 24.33 -9.70 6.79
CA GLU A 49 24.83 -10.36 8.00
C GLU A 49 25.17 -9.34 9.09
N GLU A 50 25.62 -8.14 8.72
CA GLU A 50 25.85 -7.06 9.67
C GLU A 50 24.55 -6.47 10.22
N VAL A 51 23.50 -6.38 9.40
CA VAL A 51 22.15 -6.03 9.86
C VAL A 51 21.66 -7.06 10.87
N ALA A 52 21.79 -8.36 10.56
CA ALA A 52 21.41 -9.44 11.45
C ALA A 52 22.14 -9.41 12.80
N ARG A 53 23.46 -9.22 12.78
CA ARG A 53 24.23 -9.10 14.04
C ARG A 53 23.88 -7.84 14.83
N ALA A 54 23.59 -6.71 14.16
CA ALA A 54 23.16 -5.49 14.86
C ALA A 54 21.80 -5.69 15.56
N ILE A 55 20.85 -6.36 14.92
CA ILE A 55 19.57 -6.74 15.52
C ILE A 55 19.78 -7.71 16.69
N GLY A 56 20.66 -8.70 16.54
CA GLY A 56 21.02 -9.62 17.64
C GLY A 56 21.54 -8.89 18.88
N VAL A 57 22.43 -7.89 18.70
CA VAL A 57 22.92 -7.04 19.80
C VAL A 57 21.80 -6.18 20.38
N ALA A 58 20.93 -5.60 19.55
CA ALA A 58 19.78 -4.84 20.04
C ALA A 58 18.88 -5.69 20.94
N ARG A 59 18.60 -6.94 20.53
CA ARG A 59 17.81 -7.90 21.29
C ARG A 59 18.49 -8.34 22.60
N GLU A 60 19.78 -8.66 22.57
CA GLU A 60 20.55 -9.02 23.77
C GLU A 60 20.46 -7.94 24.86
N PHE A 61 20.44 -6.67 24.46
CA PHE A 61 20.37 -5.53 25.37
C PHE A 61 18.95 -4.97 25.57
N ASN A 62 17.92 -5.61 25.00
CA ASN A 62 16.53 -5.15 25.02
C ASN A 62 16.38 -3.69 24.56
N VAL A 63 17.07 -3.34 23.47
CA VAL A 63 17.05 -2.01 22.86
C VAL A 63 16.17 -2.04 21.61
N PRO A 64 15.13 -1.19 21.51
CA PRO A 64 14.33 -1.11 20.30
C PRO A 64 15.17 -0.55 19.14
N PHE A 65 14.84 -0.97 17.92
CA PHE A 65 15.54 -0.56 16.72
C PHE A 65 14.60 -0.13 15.59
N VAL A 66 15.07 0.78 14.75
CA VAL A 66 14.33 1.31 13.60
C VAL A 66 15.21 1.19 12.36
N ALA A 67 14.70 0.56 11.31
CA ALA A 67 15.35 0.59 10.01
C ALA A 67 15.11 1.93 9.31
N ARG A 68 16.15 2.50 8.72
CA ARG A 68 16.07 3.81 8.06
C ARG A 68 16.78 3.80 6.71
N GLY A 69 16.06 4.22 5.68
CA GLY A 69 16.62 4.59 4.37
C GLY A 69 17.15 6.03 4.39
N ALA A 70 16.78 6.85 3.41
CA ALA A 70 17.17 8.27 3.38
C ALA A 70 16.43 9.17 4.39
N GLY A 71 15.33 8.71 5.00
CA GLY A 71 14.53 9.52 5.93
C GLY A 71 13.62 10.55 5.25
N THR A 72 13.18 10.28 4.01
CA THR A 72 12.30 11.15 3.22
C THR A 72 10.81 10.95 3.48
N ASN A 73 10.43 10.08 4.43
CA ASN A 73 9.00 9.83 4.73
C ASN A 73 8.38 11.04 5.45
N LEU A 74 7.04 11.09 5.46
CA LEU A 74 6.24 12.23 5.95
C LEU A 74 5.33 11.84 7.13
N CYS A 75 5.60 10.71 7.81
CA CYS A 75 4.69 10.16 8.82
C CYS A 75 5.37 9.88 10.18
N GLY A 76 6.65 10.24 10.34
CA GLY A 76 7.42 9.93 11.54
C GLY A 76 7.75 8.44 11.65
N GLY A 77 7.64 7.67 10.56
CA GLY A 77 7.85 6.22 10.54
C GLY A 77 9.30 5.80 10.81
N THR A 78 10.27 6.72 10.62
CA THR A 78 11.69 6.47 10.86
C THR A 78 12.26 7.20 12.06
N VAL A 79 11.43 7.92 12.82
CA VAL A 79 11.80 8.58 14.06
C VAL A 79 11.64 7.58 15.20
N ALA A 80 12.68 7.42 16.03
CA ALA A 80 12.69 6.47 17.14
C ALA A 80 12.14 7.15 18.42
N PRO A 81 10.85 6.99 18.77
CA PRO A 81 10.19 7.85 19.75
C PRO A 81 10.71 7.61 21.18
N THR A 82 11.12 6.39 21.48
CA THR A 82 11.66 5.96 22.78
C THR A 82 13.19 5.95 22.80
N GLY A 83 13.83 6.63 21.83
CA GLY A 83 15.26 6.45 21.56
C GLY A 83 15.51 5.10 20.88
N GLY A 84 16.62 4.45 21.18
CA GLY A 84 16.95 3.15 20.59
C GLY A 84 18.03 3.20 19.51
N LEU A 85 18.10 2.16 18.70
CA LEU A 85 19.09 1.98 17.64
C LEU A 85 18.49 2.30 16.26
N VAL A 86 19.08 3.24 15.53
CA VAL A 86 18.75 3.42 14.10
C VAL A 86 19.70 2.57 13.26
N ILE A 87 19.16 1.66 12.46
CA ILE A 87 19.91 0.85 11.49
C ILE A 87 19.77 1.52 10.12
N HIS A 88 20.79 2.25 9.69
CA HIS A 88 20.73 3.04 8.47
C HIS A 88 21.29 2.25 7.27
N LEU A 89 20.45 2.03 6.27
CA LEU A 89 20.70 1.07 5.18
C LEU A 89 21.44 1.65 3.97
N SER A 90 21.84 2.94 4.01
CA SER A 90 22.46 3.61 2.86
C SER A 90 23.77 3.01 2.34
N ARG A 91 24.40 2.11 3.11
CA ARG A 91 25.62 1.41 2.69
C ARG A 91 25.34 0.06 2.02
N LEU A 92 24.12 -0.45 2.07
CA LEU A 92 23.63 -1.56 1.24
C LEU A 92 22.96 -0.94 0.00
N ASN A 93 23.74 -0.45 -0.97
CA ASN A 93 23.24 0.36 -2.07
C ASN A 93 23.64 -0.15 -3.47
N ARG A 94 23.88 -1.45 -3.62
CA ARG A 94 24.25 -2.08 -4.89
C ARG A 94 23.02 -2.59 -5.64
N ILE A 95 23.05 -2.41 -6.96
CA ILE A 95 22.22 -3.20 -7.88
C ILE A 95 22.94 -4.54 -8.06
N LEU A 96 22.32 -5.63 -7.61
CA LEU A 96 22.94 -6.95 -7.53
C LEU A 96 22.87 -7.68 -8.87
N SER A 97 21.74 -7.59 -9.56
CA SER A 97 21.55 -8.17 -10.90
C SER A 97 20.42 -7.49 -11.66
N ILE A 98 20.49 -7.52 -13.00
CA ILE A 98 19.41 -7.14 -13.92
C ILE A 98 19.26 -8.26 -14.95
N ASP A 99 18.14 -8.97 -14.90
CA ASP A 99 17.74 -9.96 -15.91
C ASP A 99 16.69 -9.32 -16.83
N ALA A 100 17.16 -8.83 -17.99
CA ALA A 100 16.31 -8.16 -18.96
C ALA A 100 15.29 -9.11 -19.61
N ALA A 101 15.65 -10.40 -19.79
CA ALA A 101 14.78 -11.39 -20.41
C ALA A 101 13.61 -11.75 -19.48
N ARG A 102 13.88 -11.93 -18.18
CA ARG A 102 12.83 -12.16 -17.17
C ARG A 102 12.15 -10.88 -16.69
N ARG A 103 12.69 -9.71 -17.05
CA ARG A 103 12.27 -8.40 -16.56
C ARG A 103 12.23 -8.36 -15.03
N ARG A 104 13.38 -8.69 -14.44
CA ARG A 104 13.61 -8.71 -12.99
C ARG A 104 14.94 -8.04 -12.63
N ALA A 105 15.01 -7.41 -11.48
CA ALA A 105 16.27 -6.92 -10.92
C ALA A 105 16.34 -7.19 -9.42
N TRP A 106 17.49 -7.64 -8.92
CA TRP A 106 17.78 -7.69 -7.49
C TRP A 106 18.57 -6.46 -7.09
N VAL A 107 18.14 -5.80 -6.01
CA VAL A 107 18.76 -4.59 -5.48
C VAL A 107 18.87 -4.64 -3.96
N GLU A 108 19.87 -3.96 -3.42
CA GLU A 108 19.97 -3.69 -1.99
C GLU A 108 19.05 -2.51 -1.58
N PRO A 109 18.57 -2.45 -0.32
CA PRO A 109 17.55 -1.50 0.13
C PRO A 109 17.98 -0.02 0.08
N GLY A 110 19.27 0.27 0.11
CA GLY A 110 19.85 1.61 0.04
C GLY A 110 20.05 2.14 -1.37
N VAL A 111 19.71 1.38 -2.42
CA VAL A 111 19.69 1.90 -3.80
C VAL A 111 18.67 3.03 -3.87
N VAL A 112 19.07 4.19 -4.39
CA VAL A 112 18.16 5.33 -4.65
C VAL A 112 17.25 4.97 -5.82
N ASN A 113 15.95 5.24 -5.72
CA ASN A 113 14.96 4.88 -6.74
C ASN A 113 15.38 5.33 -8.15
N LEU A 114 15.75 6.60 -8.32
CA LEU A 114 16.18 7.13 -9.63
C LEU A 114 17.47 6.48 -10.16
N HIS A 115 18.35 5.98 -9.29
CA HIS A 115 19.56 5.28 -9.74
C HIS A 115 19.23 3.94 -10.41
N LEU A 116 18.22 3.23 -9.90
CA LEU A 116 17.72 2.01 -10.57
C LEU A 116 17.13 2.36 -11.94
N HIS A 117 16.28 3.39 -12.02
CA HIS A 117 15.70 3.83 -13.29
C HIS A 117 16.79 4.12 -14.35
N ARG A 118 17.83 4.89 -13.98
CA ARG A 118 18.96 5.20 -14.87
C ARG A 118 19.75 3.97 -15.31
N ALA A 119 19.90 2.96 -14.44
CA ALA A 119 20.60 1.72 -14.79
C ALA A 119 19.80 0.84 -15.75
N LEU A 120 18.47 0.97 -15.75
CA LEU A 120 17.55 0.20 -16.59
C LEU A 120 17.34 0.82 -17.98
N ALA A 121 17.39 2.16 -18.09
CA ALA A 121 17.10 2.89 -19.33
C ALA A 121 17.89 2.39 -20.57
N PRO A 122 19.21 2.11 -20.51
CA PRO A 122 19.96 1.59 -21.67
C PRO A 122 19.49 0.21 -22.16
N ARG A 123 18.65 -0.49 -21.39
CA ARG A 123 18.09 -1.81 -21.72
C ARG A 123 16.65 -1.72 -22.20
N GLY A 124 16.10 -0.51 -22.39
CA GLY A 124 14.70 -0.32 -22.76
C GLY A 124 13.74 -0.77 -21.66
N LEU A 125 14.15 -0.71 -20.39
CA LEU A 125 13.34 -1.12 -19.24
C LEU A 125 13.21 0.02 -18.23
N PHE A 126 12.18 -0.05 -17.38
CA PHE A 126 12.03 0.81 -16.21
C PHE A 126 11.37 0.08 -15.02
N TYR A 127 11.56 0.65 -13.83
CA TYR A 127 10.81 0.31 -12.62
C TYR A 127 9.76 1.40 -12.41
N ALA A 128 8.49 1.00 -12.26
CA ALA A 128 7.37 1.94 -12.40
C ALA A 128 7.13 2.87 -11.21
N PRO A 129 7.20 2.42 -9.94
CA PRO A 129 6.97 3.29 -8.79
C PRO A 129 7.94 4.48 -8.76
N ASP A 130 7.37 5.68 -8.79
CA ASP A 130 8.04 6.95 -9.09
C ASP A 130 7.73 8.05 -8.06
N PRO A 131 7.91 7.80 -6.75
CA PRO A 131 7.57 8.77 -5.71
C PRO A 131 8.22 10.13 -5.97
N ALA A 132 7.59 11.23 -5.56
CA ALA A 132 8.11 12.58 -5.81
C ALA A 132 9.56 12.76 -5.28
N SER A 133 9.90 12.02 -4.22
CA SER A 133 11.25 11.99 -3.62
C SER A 133 12.24 11.03 -4.30
N GLN A 134 11.94 10.46 -5.48
CA GLN A 134 12.77 9.46 -6.19
C GLN A 134 14.25 9.80 -6.38
N LYS A 135 14.60 11.11 -6.37
CA LYS A 135 16.00 11.59 -6.40
C LYS A 135 16.77 11.28 -5.11
N ALA A 136 16.08 10.96 -4.01
CA ALA A 136 16.63 10.76 -2.68
C ALA A 136 16.12 9.50 -1.97
N CYS A 137 14.85 9.11 -2.17
CA CYS A 137 14.28 7.95 -1.51
C CYS A 137 14.97 6.66 -1.98
N THR A 138 15.02 5.67 -1.09
CA THR A 138 15.68 4.39 -1.34
C THR A 138 14.66 3.27 -1.54
N LEU A 139 15.01 2.22 -2.28
CA LEU A 139 14.09 1.11 -2.56
C LEU A 139 13.58 0.43 -1.28
N GLY A 140 14.40 0.33 -0.23
CA GLY A 140 13.96 -0.17 1.07
C GLY A 140 12.96 0.74 1.77
N GLY A 141 13.05 2.06 1.58
CA GLY A 141 12.04 3.01 2.05
C GLY A 141 10.74 2.85 1.29
N ASN A 142 10.82 2.72 -0.04
CA ASN A 142 9.66 2.46 -0.89
C ASN A 142 8.95 1.15 -0.50
N VAL A 143 9.70 0.08 -0.22
CA VAL A 143 9.16 -1.17 0.32
C VAL A 143 8.51 -0.93 1.68
N GLY A 144 9.18 -0.21 2.59
CA GLY A 144 8.67 0.06 3.93
C GLY A 144 7.33 0.78 3.92
N THR A 145 7.12 1.75 3.03
CA THR A 145 5.88 2.56 3.00
C THR A 145 4.89 2.13 1.91
N ASN A 146 5.19 1.06 1.14
CA ASN A 146 4.46 0.71 -0.08
C ASN A 146 4.30 1.92 -1.02
N ALA A 147 5.40 2.62 -1.28
CA ALA A 147 5.39 3.91 -1.94
C ALA A 147 4.65 3.89 -3.29
N GLY A 148 3.95 4.99 -3.53
CA GLY A 148 3.26 5.30 -4.77
C GLY A 148 4.03 6.29 -5.65
N GLY A 149 3.29 7.25 -6.21
CA GLY A 149 3.73 8.19 -7.24
C GLY A 149 2.68 8.39 -8.35
N PRO A 150 2.90 9.35 -9.26
CA PRO A 150 1.99 9.65 -10.37
C PRO A 150 1.65 8.44 -11.26
N HIS A 151 2.63 7.57 -11.55
CA HIS A 151 2.44 6.43 -12.45
C HIS A 151 1.57 5.30 -11.87
N CYS A 152 1.18 5.38 -10.59
CA CYS A 152 0.41 4.34 -9.92
C CYS A 152 -0.98 4.13 -10.53
N LEU A 153 -1.54 5.14 -11.18
CA LEU A 153 -2.82 5.01 -11.90
C LEU A 153 -2.76 3.83 -12.87
N LYS A 154 -1.78 3.81 -13.77
CA LYS A 154 -1.63 2.75 -14.76
C LYS A 154 -0.86 1.55 -14.20
N TYR A 155 0.24 1.78 -13.50
CA TYR A 155 1.21 0.73 -13.17
C TYR A 155 1.14 0.20 -11.73
N GLY A 156 0.33 0.80 -10.85
CA GLY A 156 0.21 0.40 -9.45
C GLY A 156 1.41 0.82 -8.58
N VAL A 157 1.25 0.60 -7.27
CA VAL A 157 2.23 0.95 -6.22
C VAL A 157 3.33 -0.09 -6.05
N THR A 158 4.32 0.19 -5.18
CA THR A 158 5.49 -0.68 -4.90
C THR A 158 5.15 -2.16 -4.71
N SER A 159 4.08 -2.51 -3.99
CA SER A 159 3.68 -3.90 -3.75
C SER A 159 3.27 -4.70 -5.00
N HIS A 160 2.95 -4.02 -6.11
CA HIS A 160 2.68 -4.65 -7.41
C HIS A 160 3.97 -5.05 -8.12
N HIS A 161 5.10 -4.43 -7.75
CA HIS A 161 6.39 -4.58 -8.42
C HIS A 161 7.42 -5.33 -7.58
N VAL A 162 7.24 -5.50 -6.28
CA VAL A 162 8.13 -6.33 -5.46
C VAL A 162 7.73 -7.79 -5.60
N THR A 163 8.64 -8.61 -6.12
CA THR A 163 8.37 -10.03 -6.43
C THR A 163 9.02 -10.99 -5.46
N ALA A 164 10.09 -10.57 -4.78
CA ALA A 164 10.71 -11.33 -3.71
C ALA A 164 11.51 -10.40 -2.77
N LEU A 165 11.74 -10.88 -1.55
CA LEU A 165 12.50 -10.17 -0.52
C LEU A 165 13.42 -11.15 0.20
N GLU A 166 14.64 -10.70 0.53
CA GLU A 166 15.41 -11.24 1.64
C GLU A 166 15.41 -10.21 2.77
N TRP A 167 15.05 -10.61 3.98
CA TRP A 167 15.03 -9.72 5.13
C TRP A 167 15.58 -10.38 6.39
N VAL A 168 15.97 -9.55 7.35
CA VAL A 168 16.28 -9.97 8.70
C VAL A 168 15.05 -9.74 9.59
N ARG A 169 14.58 -10.81 10.21
CA ARG A 169 13.45 -10.81 11.14
C ARG A 169 13.84 -10.15 12.48
N PRO A 170 12.86 -9.76 13.32
CA PRO A 170 13.12 -9.18 14.64
C PRO A 170 13.94 -10.06 15.59
N ASP A 171 13.89 -11.39 15.42
CA ASP A 171 14.70 -12.34 16.17
C ASP A 171 16.18 -12.44 15.73
N GLY A 172 16.54 -11.76 14.63
CA GLY A 172 17.87 -11.74 14.04
C GLY A 172 18.11 -12.78 12.94
N GLU A 173 17.13 -13.64 12.64
CA GLU A 173 17.25 -14.63 11.57
C GLU A 173 16.97 -14.03 10.19
N THR A 174 17.65 -14.53 9.16
CA THR A 174 17.40 -14.16 7.77
C THR A 174 16.33 -15.05 7.17
N SER A 175 15.39 -14.46 6.42
CA SER A 175 14.36 -15.18 5.67
C SER A 175 14.27 -14.67 4.24
N ARG A 176 13.78 -15.51 3.33
CA ARG A 176 13.47 -15.16 1.94
C ARG A 176 12.04 -15.59 1.63
N VAL A 177 11.28 -14.71 0.97
CA VAL A 177 9.98 -15.06 0.39
C VAL A 177 9.82 -14.46 -1.00
N SER A 178 8.91 -15.04 -1.77
CA SER A 178 8.54 -14.64 -3.12
C SER A 178 7.02 -14.67 -3.28
N VAL A 179 6.51 -13.86 -4.21
CA VAL A 179 5.11 -13.90 -4.63
C VAL A 179 4.74 -15.19 -5.35
N ASP A 180 5.75 -15.92 -5.83
CA ASP A 180 5.62 -17.22 -6.48
C ASP A 180 5.65 -18.38 -5.46
N ASP A 181 6.00 -18.12 -4.20
CA ASP A 181 6.00 -19.15 -3.17
C ASP A 181 4.57 -19.65 -2.89
N PRO A 182 4.38 -20.91 -2.49
CA PRO A 182 3.07 -21.38 -2.09
C PRO A 182 2.70 -20.90 -0.67
N GLY A 183 1.40 -20.82 -0.39
CA GLY A 183 0.87 -20.34 0.88
C GLY A 183 0.58 -18.84 0.88
N PHE A 184 0.63 -18.20 2.05
CA PHE A 184 0.27 -16.79 2.24
C PHE A 184 1.21 -15.85 1.48
N ASP A 185 0.69 -14.70 0.99
CA ASP A 185 1.52 -13.64 0.41
C ASP A 185 2.30 -12.86 1.48
N LEU A 186 3.38 -13.47 1.99
CA LEU A 186 4.29 -12.83 2.95
C LEU A 186 5.04 -11.63 2.37
N THR A 187 5.22 -11.59 1.03
CA THR A 187 5.80 -10.43 0.35
C THR A 187 4.87 -9.21 0.50
N GLY A 188 3.57 -9.41 0.26
CA GLY A 188 2.55 -8.38 0.43
C GLY A 188 2.45 -7.88 1.87
N LEU A 189 2.50 -8.79 2.85
CA LEU A 189 2.50 -8.42 4.27
C LEU A 189 3.71 -7.55 4.65
N PHE A 190 4.89 -7.85 4.11
CA PHE A 190 6.11 -7.11 4.44
C PHE A 190 6.13 -5.71 3.81
N VAL A 191 5.68 -5.57 2.56
CA VAL A 191 5.62 -4.27 1.86
C VAL A 191 4.55 -3.40 2.51
N GLY A 192 4.92 -2.18 2.95
CA GLY A 192 4.03 -1.30 3.72
C GLY A 192 4.07 -1.53 5.23
N SER A 193 4.87 -2.49 5.72
CA SER A 193 5.00 -2.74 7.17
C SER A 193 5.78 -1.67 7.94
N GLU A 194 6.31 -0.66 7.26
CA GLU A 194 7.12 0.42 7.84
C GLU A 194 8.28 -0.08 8.72
N GLY A 195 8.80 -1.27 8.42
CA GLY A 195 9.89 -1.88 9.18
C GLY A 195 9.50 -2.39 10.56
N THR A 196 8.20 -2.60 10.82
CA THR A 196 7.73 -3.23 12.06
C THR A 196 7.85 -4.77 12.02
N LEU A 197 8.00 -5.37 10.84
CA LEU A 197 8.10 -6.83 10.67
C LEU A 197 9.52 -7.32 10.37
N GLY A 198 10.51 -6.42 10.37
CA GLY A 198 11.91 -6.71 10.10
C GLY A 198 12.55 -5.72 9.14
N VAL A 199 13.73 -6.09 8.61
CA VAL A 199 14.57 -5.21 7.80
C VAL A 199 14.92 -5.87 6.47
N ALA A 200 14.41 -5.34 5.37
CA ALA A 200 14.76 -5.81 4.02
C ALA A 200 16.25 -5.58 3.75
N THR A 201 16.91 -6.59 3.16
CA THR A 201 18.34 -6.56 2.83
C THR A 201 18.61 -6.84 1.35
N LYS A 202 17.69 -7.53 0.66
CA LYS A 202 17.63 -7.60 -0.80
C LYS A 202 16.18 -7.57 -1.27
N ILE A 203 15.94 -6.92 -2.39
CA ILE A 203 14.61 -6.71 -2.96
C ILE A 203 14.68 -7.12 -4.42
N GLU A 204 13.81 -8.04 -4.85
CA GLU A 204 13.59 -8.32 -6.27
C GLU A 204 12.42 -7.48 -6.76
N VAL A 205 12.62 -6.77 -7.87
CA VAL A 205 11.59 -5.97 -8.51
C VAL A 205 11.28 -6.44 -9.93
N ALA A 206 10.01 -6.35 -10.30
CA ALA A 206 9.50 -6.45 -11.64
C ALA A 206 9.87 -5.21 -12.45
N LEU A 207 10.23 -5.41 -13.72
CA LEU A 207 10.56 -4.36 -14.66
C LEU A 207 9.53 -4.33 -15.80
N LEU A 208 9.30 -3.15 -16.34
CA LEU A 208 8.43 -2.93 -17.48
C LEU A 208 9.26 -2.47 -18.69
N PRO A 209 8.85 -2.81 -19.93
CA PRO A 209 9.45 -2.25 -21.12
C PRO A 209 9.14 -0.75 -21.20
N GLN A 210 10.10 0.05 -21.66
CA GLN A 210 9.84 1.45 -21.98
C GLN A 210 8.74 1.52 -23.05
N PRO A 211 7.77 2.42 -22.91
CA PRO A 211 6.74 2.62 -23.94
C PRO A 211 7.36 3.16 -25.24
N GLU A 212 6.70 2.90 -26.36
CA GLU A 212 7.11 3.36 -27.69
C GLU A 212 6.99 4.88 -27.82
N ASP A 213 5.86 5.44 -27.34
CA ASP A 213 5.56 6.86 -27.32
C ASP A 213 4.99 7.30 -25.97
N VAL A 214 5.26 8.55 -25.61
CA VAL A 214 4.75 9.22 -24.42
C VAL A 214 4.32 10.63 -24.81
N GLN A 215 3.06 10.98 -24.54
CA GLN A 215 2.55 12.34 -24.74
C GLN A 215 2.14 12.98 -23.42
N THR A 216 2.69 14.17 -23.17
CA THR A 216 2.40 14.97 -21.97
C THR A 216 1.64 16.23 -22.36
N PHE A 217 0.55 16.51 -21.64
CA PHE A 217 -0.31 17.65 -21.85
C PHE A 217 -0.39 18.50 -20.57
N LEU A 218 -0.27 19.82 -20.72
CA LEU A 218 -0.61 20.79 -19.67
C LEU A 218 -1.87 21.55 -20.09
N VAL A 219 -2.84 21.66 -19.20
CA VAL A 219 -4.12 22.32 -19.49
C VAL A 219 -4.53 23.20 -18.32
N ALA A 220 -4.95 24.43 -18.60
CA ALA A 220 -5.47 25.38 -17.61
C ALA A 220 -6.98 25.22 -17.43
N PHE A 221 -7.48 25.43 -16.21
CA PHE A 221 -8.91 25.39 -15.91
C PHE A 221 -9.37 26.62 -15.12
N PRO A 222 -10.61 27.07 -15.33
CA PRO A 222 -11.19 28.23 -14.63
C PRO A 222 -11.64 27.89 -13.21
N SER A 223 -11.64 26.62 -12.81
CA SER A 223 -11.94 26.20 -11.44
C SER A 223 -11.35 24.82 -11.16
N MET A 224 -11.21 24.50 -9.86
CA MET A 224 -10.78 23.18 -9.45
C MET A 224 -11.80 22.09 -9.81
N ASP A 225 -13.09 22.38 -9.64
CA ASP A 225 -14.17 21.45 -9.96
C ASP A 225 -14.15 21.04 -11.44
N ALA A 226 -13.85 21.99 -12.35
CA ALA A 226 -13.73 21.72 -13.78
C ALA A 226 -12.55 20.78 -14.11
N ALA A 227 -11.39 21.01 -13.48
CA ALA A 227 -10.22 20.14 -13.64
C ALA A 227 -10.51 18.71 -13.12
N VAL A 228 -11.07 18.60 -11.91
CA VAL A 228 -11.37 17.30 -11.29
C VAL A 228 -12.49 16.55 -12.01
N GLN A 229 -13.50 17.25 -12.56
CA GLN A 229 -14.51 16.63 -13.40
C GLN A 229 -13.91 16.05 -14.70
N THR A 230 -12.92 16.74 -15.28
CA THR A 230 -12.19 16.23 -16.46
C THR A 230 -11.45 14.93 -16.18
N VAL A 231 -10.91 14.77 -14.97
CA VAL A 231 -10.29 13.51 -14.53
C VAL A 231 -11.32 12.38 -14.53
N THR A 232 -12.49 12.59 -13.90
CA THR A 232 -13.58 11.61 -13.86
C THR A 232 -14.06 11.24 -15.27
N ASP A 233 -14.31 12.25 -16.11
CA ASP A 233 -14.77 12.06 -17.50
C ASP A 233 -13.73 11.30 -18.36
N THR A 234 -12.44 11.54 -18.15
CA THR A 234 -11.35 10.85 -18.87
C THR A 234 -11.34 9.36 -18.57
N ILE A 235 -11.40 8.98 -17.28
CA ILE A 235 -11.44 7.57 -16.88
C ILE A 235 -12.74 6.91 -17.35
N ALA A 236 -13.89 7.58 -17.18
CA ALA A 236 -15.18 7.08 -17.63
C ALA A 236 -15.24 6.87 -19.16
N ALA A 237 -14.45 7.61 -19.93
CA ALA A 237 -14.31 7.45 -21.37
C ALA A 237 -13.45 6.23 -21.79
N GLY A 238 -12.98 5.43 -20.82
CA GLY A 238 -12.14 4.25 -21.01
C GLY A 238 -10.66 4.56 -21.21
N ILE A 239 -10.25 5.82 -21.03
CA ILE A 239 -8.86 6.24 -21.15
C ILE A 239 -8.23 6.13 -19.77
N VAL A 240 -7.16 5.33 -19.63
CA VAL A 240 -6.38 5.22 -18.39
C VAL A 240 -5.00 5.81 -18.65
N PRO A 241 -4.82 7.13 -18.41
CA PRO A 241 -3.52 7.77 -18.54
C PRO A 241 -2.48 7.14 -17.62
N THR A 242 -1.20 7.33 -17.92
CA THR A 242 -0.14 7.01 -16.95
C THR A 242 -0.28 7.90 -15.73
N THR A 243 -0.68 9.16 -15.93
CA THR A 243 -0.81 10.17 -14.88
C THR A 243 -1.95 11.16 -15.18
N LEU A 244 -2.60 11.64 -14.12
CA LEU A 244 -3.61 12.70 -14.13
C LEU A 244 -3.41 13.55 -12.88
N GLU A 245 -2.56 14.56 -12.98
CA GLU A 245 -2.08 15.35 -11.86
C GLU A 245 -2.74 16.72 -11.83
N VAL A 246 -3.30 17.09 -10.68
CA VAL A 246 -3.91 18.41 -10.45
C VAL A 246 -2.99 19.26 -9.60
N MET A 247 -2.87 20.54 -9.94
CA MET A 247 -2.31 21.57 -9.05
C MET A 247 -3.20 22.81 -9.02
N ASP A 248 -3.43 23.37 -7.84
CA ASP A 248 -4.18 24.61 -7.68
C ASP A 248 -3.34 25.87 -7.94
N ARG A 249 -4.00 27.03 -8.03
CA ARG A 249 -3.32 28.31 -8.26
C ARG A 249 -2.15 28.57 -7.31
N VAL A 250 -2.34 28.33 -6.00
CA VAL A 250 -1.29 28.59 -4.99
C VAL A 250 -0.05 27.76 -5.30
N THR A 251 -0.25 26.48 -5.63
CA THR A 251 0.84 25.59 -6.02
C THR A 251 1.48 26.03 -7.33
N VAL A 252 0.68 26.33 -8.35
CA VAL A 252 1.17 26.76 -9.67
C VAL A 252 2.05 28.00 -9.57
N GLN A 253 1.62 29.00 -8.80
CA GLN A 253 2.39 30.22 -8.56
C GLN A 253 3.71 29.93 -7.84
N ALA A 254 3.70 29.04 -6.84
CA ALA A 254 4.91 28.64 -6.12
C ALA A 254 5.89 27.91 -7.06
N VAL A 255 5.40 26.96 -7.84
CA VAL A 255 6.18 26.18 -8.80
C VAL A 255 6.78 27.08 -9.87
N GLU A 256 5.99 27.96 -10.48
CA GLU A 256 6.47 28.81 -11.57
C GLU A 256 7.53 29.81 -11.09
N ALA A 257 7.39 30.35 -9.87
CA ALA A 257 8.37 31.25 -9.27
C ALA A 257 9.73 30.57 -8.98
N PHE A 258 9.79 29.24 -8.98
CA PHE A 258 11.01 28.48 -8.70
C PHE A 258 11.58 27.76 -9.92
N VAL A 259 10.73 27.07 -10.69
CA VAL A 259 11.14 26.17 -11.77
C VAL A 259 11.13 26.87 -13.12
N HIS A 260 10.28 27.89 -13.31
CA HIS A 260 10.08 28.59 -14.58
C HIS A 260 9.77 27.62 -15.74
N ALA A 261 8.75 26.77 -15.54
CA ALA A 261 8.35 25.75 -16.50
C ALA A 261 7.23 26.25 -17.45
N GLY A 262 6.85 27.53 -17.34
CA GLY A 262 5.82 28.15 -18.15
C GLY A 262 4.42 27.67 -17.75
N TYR A 263 4.16 27.45 -16.46
CA TYR A 263 2.82 27.18 -15.97
C TYR A 263 1.96 28.46 -15.95
N PRO A 264 0.64 28.37 -16.27
CA PRO A 264 -0.25 29.52 -16.32
C PRO A 264 -0.64 29.98 -14.90
N THR A 265 0.03 31.02 -14.39
CA THR A 265 -0.13 31.53 -13.00
C THR A 265 -1.51 32.09 -12.67
N GLU A 266 -2.29 32.43 -13.69
CA GLU A 266 -3.65 32.98 -13.54
C GLU A 266 -4.73 31.90 -13.47
N ALA A 267 -4.41 30.64 -13.83
CA ALA A 267 -5.36 29.54 -13.78
C ALA A 267 -5.77 29.22 -12.32
N GLU A 268 -7.03 28.84 -12.09
CA GLU A 268 -7.46 28.35 -10.77
C GLU A 268 -6.92 26.94 -10.49
N ALA A 269 -6.79 26.16 -11.56
CA ALA A 269 -6.26 24.80 -11.54
C ALA A 269 -5.53 24.49 -12.86
N VAL A 270 -4.56 23.59 -12.80
CA VAL A 270 -3.95 22.98 -13.98
C VAL A 270 -4.03 21.46 -13.90
N LEU A 271 -4.22 20.82 -15.05
CA LEU A 271 -3.98 19.40 -15.22
C LEU A 271 -2.67 19.17 -15.96
N LEU A 272 -1.83 18.30 -15.41
CA LEU A 272 -0.74 17.66 -16.12
C LEU A 272 -1.15 16.20 -16.38
N ILE A 273 -1.28 15.85 -17.66
CA ILE A 273 -1.81 14.56 -18.12
C ILE A 273 -0.73 13.88 -18.94
N GLU A 274 -0.54 12.58 -18.75
CA GLU A 274 0.39 11.80 -19.58
C GLU A 274 -0.23 10.48 -20.01
N VAL A 275 -0.06 10.14 -21.28
CA VAL A 275 -0.44 8.84 -21.86
C VAL A 275 0.79 8.20 -22.49
N ASP A 276 0.85 6.87 -22.45
CA ASP A 276 1.93 6.11 -23.07
C ASP A 276 1.43 4.83 -23.78
N GLY A 277 2.25 4.34 -24.69
CA GLY A 277 1.97 3.13 -25.48
C GLY A 277 2.45 3.26 -26.92
N PRO A 278 1.88 2.46 -27.85
CA PRO A 278 2.10 2.65 -29.28
C PRO A 278 1.66 4.04 -29.73
N GLN A 279 2.36 4.60 -30.71
CA GLN A 279 2.14 5.97 -31.15
C GLN A 279 0.71 6.23 -31.64
N GLU A 280 0.06 5.28 -32.31
CA GLU A 280 -1.33 5.50 -32.75
C GLU A 280 -2.30 5.63 -31.56
N ARG A 281 -2.03 4.90 -30.47
CA ARG A 281 -2.85 4.93 -29.25
C ARG A 281 -2.69 6.24 -28.51
N THR A 282 -1.47 6.74 -28.34
CA THR A 282 -1.20 8.00 -27.62
C THR A 282 -1.80 9.20 -28.35
N ILE A 283 -1.70 9.24 -29.69
CA ILE A 283 -2.35 10.27 -30.53
C ILE A 283 -3.88 10.21 -30.37
N PHE A 284 -4.46 9.02 -30.51
CA PHE A 284 -5.92 8.83 -30.38
C PHE A 284 -6.44 9.23 -28.99
N GLU A 285 -5.76 8.80 -27.92
CA GLU A 285 -6.10 9.19 -26.55
C GLU A 285 -5.92 10.69 -26.33
N GLY A 286 -4.85 11.29 -26.86
CA GLY A 286 -4.57 12.72 -26.78
C GLY A 286 -5.66 13.60 -27.39
N ASP A 287 -6.18 13.23 -28.56
CA ASP A 287 -7.28 13.96 -29.20
C ASP A 287 -8.58 13.88 -28.40
N ARG A 288 -8.88 12.71 -27.82
CA ARG A 288 -10.05 12.54 -26.95
C ARG A 288 -9.89 13.31 -25.64
N ILE A 289 -8.71 13.29 -25.03
CA ILE A 289 -8.39 14.09 -23.83
C ILE A 289 -8.56 15.57 -24.11
N ARG A 290 -8.11 16.07 -25.27
CA ARG A 290 -8.31 17.46 -25.69
C ARG A 290 -9.80 17.83 -25.77
N ALA A 291 -10.61 16.98 -26.38
CA ALA A 291 -12.06 17.20 -26.48
C ALA A 291 -12.74 17.23 -25.09
N LEU A 292 -12.36 16.32 -24.19
CA LEU A 292 -12.87 16.27 -22.82
C LEU A 292 -12.45 17.49 -22.00
N CYS A 293 -11.19 17.93 -22.13
CA CYS A 293 -10.72 19.16 -21.51
C CYS A 293 -11.54 20.36 -21.98
N ALA A 294 -11.72 20.53 -23.30
CA ALA A 294 -12.49 21.64 -23.86
C ALA A 294 -13.97 21.61 -23.41
N LYS A 295 -14.59 20.43 -23.38
CA LYS A 295 -15.97 20.23 -22.89
C LYS A 295 -16.14 20.73 -21.45
N ASN A 296 -15.13 20.53 -20.61
CA ASN A 296 -15.14 20.93 -19.20
C ASN A 296 -14.54 22.33 -18.96
N GLY A 297 -14.35 23.13 -20.00
CA GLY A 297 -13.87 24.51 -19.88
C GLY A 297 -12.35 24.66 -19.77
N GLY A 298 -11.59 23.61 -20.08
CA GLY A 298 -10.14 23.65 -20.17
C GLY A 298 -9.66 24.56 -21.30
N THR A 299 -8.66 25.39 -21.01
CA THR A 299 -8.04 26.34 -21.92
C THR A 299 -6.53 26.10 -21.98
N ASP A 300 -5.86 26.75 -22.94
CA ASP A 300 -4.40 26.71 -23.08
C ASP A 300 -3.82 25.27 -23.10
N PHE A 301 -4.45 24.39 -23.89
CA PHE A 301 -4.02 23.00 -24.03
C PHE A 301 -2.67 22.94 -24.74
N ARG A 302 -1.60 22.69 -23.98
CA ARG A 302 -0.23 22.57 -24.47
C ARG A 302 0.22 21.12 -24.47
N THR A 303 0.64 20.63 -25.64
CA THR A 303 1.34 19.36 -25.79
C THR A 303 2.85 19.60 -25.71
N ALA A 304 3.57 18.87 -24.87
CA ALA A 304 5.03 18.95 -24.82
C ALA A 304 5.63 18.53 -26.17
N ARG A 305 6.53 19.34 -26.74
CA ARG A 305 7.07 19.11 -28.10
C ARG A 305 8.21 18.11 -28.16
N ASN A 306 8.86 17.85 -27.02
CA ASN A 306 10.01 16.96 -26.91
C ASN A 306 10.24 16.59 -25.44
N GLU A 307 11.16 15.65 -25.22
CA GLU A 307 11.51 15.13 -23.89
C GLU A 307 11.99 16.23 -22.92
N ALA A 308 12.73 17.23 -23.41
CA ALA A 308 13.22 18.31 -22.55
C ALA A 308 12.07 19.19 -22.02
N GLU A 309 11.08 19.49 -22.86
CA GLU A 309 9.89 20.22 -22.45
C GLU A 309 9.04 19.37 -21.48
N ARG A 310 8.83 18.08 -21.80
CA ARG A 310 8.15 17.11 -20.93
C ARG A 310 8.79 17.07 -19.53
N GLU A 311 10.10 16.86 -19.45
CA GLU A 311 10.82 16.78 -18.18
C GLU A 311 10.79 18.11 -17.41
N LYS A 312 10.73 19.25 -18.11
CA LYS A 312 10.59 20.56 -17.47
C LYS A 312 9.23 20.73 -16.79
N LEU A 313 8.14 20.29 -17.43
CA LEU A 313 6.81 20.24 -16.80
C LEU A 313 6.84 19.33 -15.57
N TRP A 314 7.38 18.13 -15.72
CA TRP A 314 7.47 17.17 -14.63
C TRP A 314 8.40 17.62 -13.49
N GLU A 315 9.46 18.37 -13.78
CA GLU A 315 10.27 19.06 -12.77
C GLU A 315 9.41 20.02 -11.94
N GLY A 316 8.52 20.77 -12.59
CA GLY A 316 7.54 21.62 -11.92
C GLY A 316 6.63 20.85 -10.96
N ARG A 317 5.95 19.81 -11.47
CA ARG A 317 5.04 18.99 -10.65
C ARG A 317 5.74 18.26 -9.49
N ARG A 318 6.92 17.68 -9.71
CA ARG A 318 7.72 17.01 -8.65
C ARG A 318 8.33 18.01 -7.68
N GLY A 319 8.60 19.23 -8.14
CA GLY A 319 9.12 20.35 -7.37
C GLY A 319 8.07 21.13 -6.58
N ALA A 320 6.80 20.74 -6.61
CA ALA A 320 5.71 21.46 -5.94
C ALA A 320 5.91 21.61 -4.43
N TYR A 321 6.22 20.51 -3.73
CA TYR A 321 6.50 20.56 -2.28
C TYR A 321 7.67 21.50 -1.93
N PRO A 322 8.88 21.34 -2.49
CA PRO A 322 9.99 22.23 -2.16
C PRO A 322 9.73 23.68 -2.62
N ALA A 323 8.94 23.91 -3.67
CA ALA A 323 8.53 25.25 -4.07
C ALA A 323 7.64 25.91 -3.00
N MET A 324 6.65 25.17 -2.47
CA MET A 324 5.81 25.66 -1.37
C MET A 324 6.59 25.86 -0.06
N ALA A 325 7.58 25.01 0.22
CA ALA A 325 8.47 25.16 1.37
C ALA A 325 9.39 26.40 1.33
N ARG A 326 9.38 27.17 0.23
CA ARG A 326 10.04 28.49 0.17
C ARG A 326 9.15 29.63 0.68
N LEU A 327 7.84 29.38 0.83
CA LEU A 327 6.86 30.39 1.20
C LEU A 327 6.76 30.60 2.72
N ALA A 328 7.08 29.57 3.49
CA ALA A 328 7.16 29.57 4.94
C ALA A 328 8.13 28.45 5.39
N PRO A 329 8.68 28.47 6.62
CA PRO A 329 9.66 27.49 7.04
C PRO A 329 9.12 26.05 7.17
N ASN A 330 7.80 25.88 7.25
CA ASN A 330 7.17 24.57 7.43
C ASN A 330 6.03 24.36 6.44
N VAL A 331 5.90 23.11 5.98
CA VAL A 331 4.75 22.64 5.21
C VAL A 331 4.29 21.31 5.80
N LEU A 332 3.06 21.27 6.34
CA LEU A 332 2.41 20.03 6.74
C LEU A 332 1.59 19.51 5.56
N VAL A 333 1.75 18.24 5.24
CA VAL A 333 1.12 17.63 4.07
C VAL A 333 0.32 16.44 4.50
N GLU A 334 -0.98 16.49 4.22
CA GLU A 334 -1.83 15.32 4.35
C GLU A 334 -1.80 14.48 3.07
N ASP A 335 -2.30 13.25 3.17
CA ASP A 335 -2.22 12.24 2.12
C ASP A 335 -3.50 11.40 2.08
N GLY A 336 -4.64 12.07 2.07
CA GLY A 336 -5.94 11.41 2.02
C GLY A 336 -6.23 10.84 0.64
N VAL A 337 -6.98 9.74 0.58
CA VAL A 337 -7.45 9.17 -0.69
C VAL A 337 -8.96 9.03 -0.65
N VAL A 338 -9.64 9.31 -1.75
CA VAL A 338 -11.09 9.10 -1.91
C VAL A 338 -11.38 8.35 -3.20
N PRO A 339 -12.53 7.66 -3.33
CA PRO A 339 -13.00 7.20 -4.63
C PRO A 339 -13.04 8.38 -5.62
N ARG A 340 -12.65 8.16 -6.89
CA ARG A 340 -12.54 9.25 -7.87
C ARG A 340 -13.83 10.03 -8.04
N THR A 341 -14.96 9.33 -7.98
CA THR A 341 -16.31 9.89 -8.06
C THR A 341 -16.62 10.88 -6.93
N ARG A 342 -15.90 10.80 -5.80
CA ARG A 342 -16.01 11.70 -4.65
C ARG A 342 -14.94 12.80 -4.62
N LEU A 343 -13.99 12.79 -5.55
CA LEU A 343 -12.88 13.75 -5.60
C LEU A 343 -13.35 15.22 -5.66
N PRO A 344 -14.36 15.61 -6.47
CA PRO A 344 -14.85 17.00 -6.46
C PRO A 344 -15.40 17.43 -5.08
N GLU A 345 -16.11 16.53 -4.40
CA GLU A 345 -16.67 16.80 -3.08
C GLU A 345 -15.58 16.96 -2.02
N ALA A 346 -14.59 16.05 -2.02
CA ALA A 346 -13.46 16.09 -1.10
C ALA A 346 -12.68 17.41 -1.23
N VAL A 347 -12.37 17.83 -2.46
CA VAL A 347 -11.67 19.09 -2.75
C VAL A 347 -12.43 20.30 -2.19
N ARG A 348 -13.75 20.37 -2.41
CA ARG A 348 -14.57 21.48 -1.89
C ARG A 348 -14.54 21.54 -0.36
N GLN A 349 -14.71 20.40 0.31
CA GLN A 349 -14.69 20.34 1.77
C GLN A 349 -13.31 20.70 2.34
N ILE A 350 -12.22 20.17 1.77
CA ILE A 350 -10.85 20.48 2.18
C ILE A 350 -10.54 21.99 2.02
N ARG A 351 -10.92 22.60 0.90
CA ARG A 351 -10.75 24.04 0.69
C ARG A 351 -11.56 24.87 1.68
N ALA A 352 -12.79 24.44 2.00
CA ALA A 352 -13.63 25.10 2.99
C ALA A 352 -13.02 25.02 4.41
N ILE A 353 -12.39 23.89 4.77
CA ILE A 353 -11.64 23.75 6.03
C ILE A 353 -10.50 24.77 6.09
N ALA A 354 -9.67 24.83 5.05
CA ALA A 354 -8.54 25.77 4.99
C ALA A 354 -9.00 27.23 5.10
N GLN A 355 -10.09 27.61 4.41
CA GLN A 355 -10.67 28.94 4.48
C GLN A 355 -11.20 29.27 5.88
N ARG A 356 -12.02 28.38 6.47
CA ARG A 356 -12.60 28.58 7.81
C ARG A 356 -11.52 28.69 8.90
N LYS A 357 -10.41 27.95 8.76
CA LYS A 357 -9.28 27.98 9.69
C LYS A 357 -8.22 29.05 9.33
N ASN A 358 -8.46 29.85 8.29
CA ASN A 358 -7.57 30.91 7.80
C ASN A 358 -6.14 30.40 7.53
N LEU A 359 -6.02 29.31 6.78
CA LEU A 359 -4.75 28.67 6.45
C LEU A 359 -4.34 28.97 5.02
N ARG A 360 -3.06 29.28 4.82
CA ARG A 360 -2.47 29.27 3.47
C ARG A 360 -2.21 27.82 3.07
N MET A 361 -2.87 27.39 2.00
CA MET A 361 -2.79 26.01 1.53
C MET A 361 -2.62 25.97 0.02
N GLY A 362 -1.69 25.14 -0.45
CA GLY A 362 -1.67 24.66 -1.83
C GLY A 362 -2.25 23.26 -1.90
N LEU A 363 -2.87 22.90 -3.02
CA LEU A 363 -3.42 21.57 -3.25
C LEU A 363 -2.79 20.96 -4.50
N ILE A 364 -2.19 19.78 -4.30
CA ILE A 364 -1.80 18.87 -5.37
C ILE A 364 -2.52 17.55 -5.19
N ALA A 365 -2.78 16.85 -6.29
CA ALA A 365 -3.40 15.53 -6.23
C ALA A 365 -2.91 14.63 -7.37
N HIS A 366 -2.71 13.36 -7.04
CA HIS A 366 -2.79 12.28 -8.03
C HIS A 366 -4.28 12.03 -8.33
N ALA A 367 -4.90 12.98 -9.04
CA ALA A 367 -6.34 13.00 -9.21
C ALA A 367 -6.85 11.73 -9.91
N GLY A 368 -6.03 11.15 -10.79
CA GLY A 368 -6.27 9.89 -11.46
C GLY A 368 -6.49 8.68 -10.54
N ASP A 369 -6.01 8.69 -9.30
CA ASP A 369 -6.24 7.62 -8.32
C ASP A 369 -6.93 8.11 -7.04
N GLY A 370 -7.34 9.39 -7.02
CA GLY A 370 -8.12 9.99 -5.93
C GLY A 370 -7.28 10.41 -4.72
N ASN A 371 -5.95 10.41 -4.81
CA ASN A 371 -5.05 10.77 -3.72
C ASN A 371 -4.78 12.29 -3.69
N LEU A 372 -5.19 12.91 -2.59
CA LEU A 372 -5.14 14.34 -2.33
C LEU A 372 -4.00 14.68 -1.36
N HIS A 373 -3.27 15.75 -1.67
CA HIS A 373 -2.23 16.29 -0.80
C HIS A 373 -2.45 17.78 -0.55
N PRO A 374 -3.30 18.15 0.42
CA PRO A 374 -3.33 19.53 0.89
C PRO A 374 -2.03 19.84 1.62
N ASN A 375 -1.34 20.88 1.16
CA ASN A 375 -0.06 21.35 1.67
C ASN A 375 -0.32 22.65 2.46
N MET A 376 -0.41 22.54 3.78
CA MET A 376 -0.59 23.68 4.68
C MET A 376 0.75 24.33 4.97
N ILE A 377 0.89 25.60 4.60
CA ILE A 377 2.14 26.37 4.60
C ILE A 377 2.11 27.30 5.82
N PHE A 378 3.04 27.14 6.76
CA PHE A 378 2.96 27.78 8.08
C PHE A 378 4.33 27.95 8.75
N ASP A 379 4.34 28.59 9.93
CA ASP A 379 5.53 28.71 10.78
C ASP A 379 5.37 27.93 12.10
N GLU A 380 6.14 26.86 12.29
CA GLU A 380 6.03 26.03 13.50
C GLU A 380 6.42 26.74 14.81
N ARG A 381 6.99 27.95 14.71
CA ARG A 381 7.30 28.82 15.86
C ARG A 381 6.04 29.47 16.42
N ASP A 382 5.01 29.69 15.59
CA ASP A 382 3.68 30.09 16.05
C ASP A 382 2.89 28.85 16.49
N LYS A 383 2.78 28.66 17.80
CA LYS A 383 2.10 27.49 18.39
C LYS A 383 0.59 27.53 18.20
N VAL A 384 -0.01 28.71 18.05
CA VAL A 384 -1.44 28.84 17.79
C VAL A 384 -1.73 28.45 16.34
N GLU A 385 -0.93 28.95 15.39
CA GLU A 385 -1.04 28.54 13.99
C GLU A 385 -0.79 27.04 13.83
N THR A 386 0.27 26.51 14.46
CA THR A 386 0.61 25.08 14.43
C THR A 386 -0.56 24.21 14.89
N ALA A 387 -1.21 24.55 16.00
CA ALA A 387 -2.36 23.81 16.51
C ALA A 387 -3.54 23.82 15.51
N ARG A 388 -3.83 24.98 14.89
CA ARG A 388 -4.87 25.08 13.86
C ARG A 388 -4.55 24.23 12.62
N VAL A 389 -3.28 24.21 12.20
CA VAL A 389 -2.80 23.42 11.05
C VAL A 389 -2.96 21.92 11.34
N GLN A 390 -2.55 21.45 12.52
CA GLN A 390 -2.70 20.04 12.91
C GLN A 390 -4.18 19.63 12.98
N GLU A 391 -5.03 20.47 13.57
CA GLU A 391 -6.48 20.23 13.64
C GLU A 391 -7.11 20.21 12.23
N ALA A 392 -6.71 21.13 11.34
CA ALA A 392 -7.16 21.15 9.96
C ALA A 392 -6.77 19.88 9.20
N GLY A 393 -5.52 19.42 9.37
CA GLY A 393 -5.03 18.20 8.76
C GLY A 393 -5.85 16.97 9.15
N GLN A 394 -6.12 16.81 10.44
CA GLN A 394 -7.01 15.75 10.94
C GLN A 394 -8.44 15.86 10.38
N GLU A 395 -9.00 17.06 10.32
CA GLU A 395 -10.33 17.29 9.73
C GLU A 395 -10.37 16.94 8.23
N MET A 396 -9.32 17.27 7.48
CA MET A 396 -9.18 16.94 6.06
C MET A 396 -9.03 15.43 5.82
N LEU A 397 -8.25 14.73 6.66
CA LEU A 397 -8.17 13.26 6.61
C LEU A 397 -9.51 12.61 6.95
N ARG A 398 -10.23 13.16 7.94
CA ARG A 398 -11.55 12.68 8.33
C ARG A 398 -12.57 12.78 7.20
N VAL A 399 -12.55 13.89 6.44
CA VAL A 399 -13.35 14.03 5.21
C VAL A 399 -13.06 12.87 4.24
N CYS A 400 -11.79 12.51 4.03
CA CYS A 400 -11.45 11.41 3.12
C CYS A 400 -12.05 10.07 3.58
N VAL A 401 -12.00 9.79 4.89
CA VAL A 401 -12.61 8.59 5.47
C VAL A 401 -14.13 8.59 5.31
N ASP A 402 -14.79 9.68 5.66
CA ASP A 402 -16.26 9.79 5.61
C ASP A 402 -16.79 9.69 4.15
N LEU A 403 -15.96 10.01 3.16
CA LEU A 403 -16.25 9.82 1.73
C LEU A 403 -15.93 8.40 1.21
N GLY A 404 -15.62 7.44 2.09
CA GLY A 404 -15.33 6.05 1.73
C GLY A 404 -13.88 5.79 1.31
N GLY A 405 -12.98 6.68 1.71
CA GLY A 405 -11.57 6.69 1.37
C GLY A 405 -10.64 6.16 2.47
N SER A 406 -9.38 6.60 2.43
CA SER A 406 -8.33 6.25 3.41
C SER A 406 -7.57 7.48 3.90
N ILE A 407 -6.92 7.35 5.07
CA ILE A 407 -6.10 8.40 5.70
C ILE A 407 -4.68 8.48 5.12
N SER A 408 -4.25 7.48 4.35
CA SER A 408 -2.96 7.51 3.65
C SER A 408 -3.00 6.72 2.35
N GLY A 409 -2.58 7.38 1.27
CA GLY A 409 -2.40 6.78 -0.04
C GLY A 409 -1.00 6.19 -0.26
N GLU A 410 0.05 6.89 0.17
CA GLU A 410 1.44 6.51 -0.14
C GLU A 410 2.51 6.92 0.88
N HIS A 411 2.22 7.84 1.81
CA HIS A 411 3.21 8.34 2.77
C HIS A 411 3.46 7.38 3.95
N GLY A 412 2.51 6.49 4.21
CA GLY A 412 2.47 5.65 5.40
C GLY A 412 1.66 6.29 6.54
N ILE A 413 1.47 5.50 7.58
CA ILE A 413 0.79 5.86 8.82
C ILE A 413 1.79 6.38 9.86
N GLY A 414 2.93 5.69 10.00
CA GLY A 414 3.97 6.04 10.96
C GLY A 414 3.45 6.23 12.39
N ALA A 415 3.97 7.25 13.07
CA ALA A 415 3.44 7.70 14.35
C ALA A 415 2.35 8.77 14.17
N ASP A 416 2.46 9.57 13.10
CA ASP A 416 1.64 10.75 12.87
C ASP A 416 0.15 10.42 12.73
N LYS A 417 -0.18 9.42 11.91
CA LYS A 417 -1.57 9.03 11.62
C LYS A 417 -2.03 7.81 12.39
N ARG A 418 -1.19 7.31 13.31
CA ARG A 418 -1.40 6.04 14.02
C ARG A 418 -2.76 5.99 14.69
N ASP A 419 -3.14 7.04 15.41
CA ASP A 419 -4.41 7.03 16.17
C ASP A 419 -5.65 7.20 15.27
N ALA A 420 -5.49 7.85 14.11
CA ALA A 420 -6.52 7.99 13.08
C ALA A 420 -6.92 6.65 12.43
N MET A 421 -6.12 5.59 12.59
CA MET A 421 -6.50 4.23 12.17
C MET A 421 -7.83 3.75 12.77
N ARG A 422 -8.23 4.30 13.93
CA ARG A 422 -9.54 4.02 14.57
C ARG A 422 -10.73 4.50 13.74
N TRP A 423 -10.51 5.40 12.80
CA TRP A 423 -11.55 5.88 11.89
C TRP A 423 -11.84 4.88 10.77
N LEU A 424 -10.85 4.04 10.43
CA LEU A 424 -10.92 3.08 9.34
C LEU A 424 -11.25 1.66 9.82
N PHE A 425 -10.67 1.26 10.95
CA PHE A 425 -10.66 -0.13 11.37
C PHE A 425 -11.42 -0.35 12.67
N SER A 426 -12.20 -1.43 12.68
CA SER A 426 -12.88 -1.92 13.87
C SER A 426 -11.87 -2.38 14.94
N PRO A 427 -12.24 -2.36 16.23
CA PRO A 427 -11.39 -2.90 17.29
C PRO A 427 -10.88 -4.34 17.04
N PRO A 428 -11.71 -5.29 16.53
CA PRO A 428 -11.24 -6.62 16.12
C PRO A 428 -10.12 -6.59 15.07
N THR A 429 -10.27 -5.77 14.03
CA THR A 429 -9.26 -5.65 12.97
C THR A 429 -7.95 -5.06 13.50
N LEU A 430 -8.04 -4.02 14.34
CA LEU A 430 -6.87 -3.44 15.00
C LEU A 430 -6.19 -4.44 15.95
N SER A 431 -6.98 -5.27 16.64
CA SER A 431 -6.45 -6.33 17.50
C SER A 431 -5.67 -7.36 16.69
N LEU A 432 -6.23 -7.79 15.55
CA LEU A 432 -5.56 -8.71 14.63
C LEU A 432 -4.22 -8.14 14.12
N PHE A 433 -4.16 -6.85 13.74
CA PHE A 433 -2.89 -6.24 13.36
C PHE A 433 -1.84 -6.32 14.49
N ARG A 434 -2.24 -6.19 15.76
CA ARG A 434 -1.33 -6.38 16.90
C ARG A 434 -0.86 -7.81 17.03
N GLU A 435 -1.74 -8.79 16.86
CA GLU A 435 -1.35 -10.20 16.93
C GLU A 435 -0.42 -10.59 15.76
N VAL A 436 -0.66 -10.06 14.55
CA VAL A 436 0.29 -10.21 13.42
C VAL A 436 1.64 -9.58 13.76
N LYS A 437 1.67 -8.38 14.34
CA LYS A 437 2.92 -7.75 14.80
C LYS A 437 3.64 -8.63 15.84
N ARG A 438 2.92 -9.12 16.85
CA ARG A 438 3.47 -9.98 17.92
C ARG A 438 4.00 -11.31 17.38
N ALA A 439 3.38 -11.85 16.34
CA ALA A 439 3.85 -13.07 15.67
C ALA A 439 5.28 -12.91 15.10
N PHE A 440 5.68 -11.71 14.68
CA PHE A 440 7.03 -11.42 14.20
C PHE A 440 7.96 -10.86 15.28
N ASP A 441 7.41 -10.06 16.19
CA ASP A 441 8.17 -9.28 17.17
C ASP A 441 7.50 -9.36 18.56
N PRO A 442 7.61 -10.50 19.26
CA PRO A 442 6.99 -10.70 20.56
C PRO A 442 7.55 -9.76 21.64
N ASP A 443 8.80 -9.35 21.50
CA ASP A 443 9.51 -8.44 22.42
C ASP A 443 9.22 -6.95 22.12
N ASN A 444 8.49 -6.66 21.04
CA ASN A 444 8.14 -5.31 20.56
C ASN A 444 9.37 -4.38 20.40
N LEU A 445 10.48 -4.91 19.86
CA LEU A 445 11.72 -4.16 19.65
C LEU A 445 11.81 -3.53 18.25
N CYS A 446 11.11 -4.09 17.27
CA CYS A 446 11.23 -3.71 15.86
C CYS A 446 10.27 -2.57 15.50
N ASN A 447 10.79 -1.35 15.42
CA ASN A 447 10.04 -0.12 15.14
C ASN A 447 8.74 0.03 15.97
N PRO A 448 8.83 0.03 17.33
CA PRO A 448 7.65 0.13 18.18
C PRO A 448 6.93 1.47 18.02
N ASP A 449 5.67 1.49 18.46
CA ASP A 449 4.81 2.69 18.49
C ASP A 449 4.47 3.27 17.11
N LYS A 450 4.59 2.49 16.02
CA LYS A 450 4.18 2.85 14.65
C LYS A 450 3.00 2.01 14.18
N LEU A 451 2.31 2.50 13.14
CA LEU A 451 1.20 1.86 12.43
C LEU A 451 -0.08 1.61 13.25
N ILE A 452 0.04 1.00 14.42
CA ILE A 452 -1.08 0.43 15.17
C ILE A 452 -1.32 1.26 16.45
N PRO A 453 -2.54 1.78 16.70
CA PRO A 453 -2.87 2.52 17.91
C PRO A 453 -2.54 1.77 19.21
N VAL A 454 -2.04 2.49 20.20
CA VAL A 454 -1.68 1.96 21.54
C VAL A 454 -2.84 2.21 22.52
N VAL A 455 -3.78 1.27 22.69
CA VAL A 455 -4.76 1.29 23.81
C VAL A 455 -5.17 -0.14 24.18
N GLU A 456 -5.49 -0.31 25.48
CA GLU A 456 -5.92 -1.50 26.22
C GLU A 456 -7.13 -2.25 25.63
N SER A 457 -7.08 -3.57 25.80
CA SER A 457 -8.15 -4.54 25.52
C SER A 457 -9.32 -4.44 26.50
N ALA A 458 -10.53 -4.78 26.06
CA ALA A 458 -11.52 -5.42 26.93
C ALA A 458 -12.51 -6.32 26.13
N PRO A 459 -13.11 -7.36 26.76
CA PRO A 459 -13.59 -8.59 26.12
C PRO A 459 -15.12 -8.79 26.16
N GLY A 460 -15.62 -9.93 25.63
CA GLY A 460 -16.86 -10.54 26.11
C GLY A 460 -17.54 -11.54 25.15
N PRO A 461 -17.74 -12.83 25.52
CA PRO A 461 -18.43 -13.80 24.69
C PRO A 461 -19.95 -13.62 24.72
N ARG A 462 -20.62 -13.89 23.60
CA ARG A 462 -22.06 -14.18 23.52
C ARG A 462 -22.24 -15.64 23.13
N ALA A 463 -23.17 -16.31 23.82
CA ALA A 463 -23.47 -17.73 23.64
C ALA A 463 -24.16 -18.02 22.30
N GLY A 464 -23.64 -19.00 21.57
CA GLY A 464 -24.21 -19.59 20.36
C GLY A 464 -25.14 -20.76 20.65
N GLY A 465 -26.04 -21.02 19.70
CA GLY A 465 -26.96 -22.15 19.70
C GLY A 465 -26.32 -23.47 19.24
N PRO A 466 -27.11 -24.55 19.11
CA PRO A 466 -26.60 -25.87 18.73
C PRO A 466 -26.05 -25.88 17.30
N ALA A 467 -24.84 -26.43 17.12
CA ALA A 467 -24.17 -26.52 15.83
C ALA A 467 -24.74 -27.66 14.96
N PRO A 468 -24.89 -27.42 13.64
CA PRO A 468 -25.25 -28.45 12.67
C PRO A 468 -24.04 -29.27 12.20
N ALA A 469 -24.28 -30.51 11.77
CA ALA A 469 -23.29 -31.37 11.12
C ALA A 469 -23.55 -31.45 9.61
N GLY A 470 -22.50 -31.63 8.80
CA GLY A 470 -22.61 -31.77 7.35
C GLY A 470 -22.18 -30.52 6.57
N GLU A 471 -22.69 -30.40 5.34
CA GLU A 471 -22.46 -29.24 4.48
C GLU A 471 -23.38 -28.08 4.87
N LEU A 472 -22.80 -26.89 5.07
CA LEU A 472 -23.44 -25.70 5.62
C LEU A 472 -23.25 -24.54 4.66
N ALA A 473 -24.20 -24.37 3.74
CA ALA A 473 -24.19 -23.25 2.82
C ALA A 473 -24.61 -21.96 3.53
N VAL A 474 -23.83 -20.89 3.35
CA VAL A 474 -24.17 -19.55 3.84
C VAL A 474 -24.49 -18.64 2.66
N SER A 475 -25.51 -17.80 2.84
CA SER A 475 -26.02 -16.87 1.83
C SER A 475 -25.94 -15.40 2.28
N SER A 476 -25.63 -15.16 3.56
CA SER A 476 -25.41 -13.82 4.13
C SER A 476 -24.19 -13.77 5.05
N VAL A 477 -23.73 -12.56 5.35
CA VAL A 477 -22.62 -12.33 6.30
C VAL A 477 -23.06 -12.72 7.71
N GLU A 478 -24.30 -12.43 8.07
CA GLU A 478 -24.91 -12.74 9.36
C GLU A 478 -24.94 -14.26 9.62
N GLU A 479 -25.37 -15.04 8.62
CA GLU A 479 -25.34 -16.51 8.69
C GLU A 479 -23.92 -17.04 8.90
N ALA A 480 -22.92 -16.48 8.21
CA ALA A 480 -21.52 -16.87 8.38
C ALA A 480 -20.99 -16.54 9.78
N LEU A 481 -21.32 -15.36 10.32
CA LEU A 481 -20.95 -14.95 11.68
C LEU A 481 -21.55 -15.89 12.73
N ASP A 482 -22.85 -16.15 12.65
CA ASP A 482 -23.55 -16.99 13.64
C ASP A 482 -23.11 -18.45 13.57
N LEU A 483 -22.86 -18.97 12.36
CA LEU A 483 -22.33 -20.31 12.19
C LEU A 483 -20.95 -20.48 12.83
N VAL A 484 -20.02 -19.54 12.59
CA VAL A 484 -18.68 -19.61 13.18
C VAL A 484 -18.74 -19.56 14.71
N ARG A 485 -19.61 -18.71 15.28
CA ARG A 485 -19.84 -18.67 16.74
C ARG A 485 -20.34 -20.01 17.28
N ALA A 486 -21.31 -20.63 16.61
CA ALA A 486 -21.86 -21.92 17.02
C ALA A 486 -20.80 -23.03 17.01
N ILE A 487 -19.93 -23.09 15.99
CA ILE A 487 -18.84 -24.08 15.93
C ILE A 487 -17.78 -23.81 17.00
N ARG A 488 -17.39 -22.54 17.18
CA ARG A 488 -16.40 -22.13 18.20
C ARG A 488 -16.85 -22.54 19.60
N ASP A 489 -18.10 -22.29 19.96
CA ASP A 489 -18.62 -22.53 21.30
C ASP A 489 -18.64 -24.02 21.67
N GLN A 490 -18.67 -24.90 20.67
CA GLN A 490 -18.54 -26.36 20.85
C GLN A 490 -17.10 -26.88 20.79
N ARG A 491 -16.10 -25.99 20.66
CA ARG A 491 -14.69 -26.34 20.43
C ARG A 491 -14.50 -27.25 19.20
N GLY A 492 -15.32 -27.03 18.18
CA GLY A 492 -15.25 -27.75 16.91
C GLY A 492 -14.20 -27.18 15.96
N SER A 493 -14.07 -27.80 14.80
CA SER A 493 -13.31 -27.28 13.66
C SER A 493 -14.19 -27.26 12.41
N LEU A 494 -13.81 -26.43 11.44
CA LEU A 494 -14.57 -26.15 10.24
C LEU A 494 -13.68 -26.25 9.00
N PHE A 495 -14.16 -26.93 7.96
CA PHE A 495 -13.57 -26.82 6.64
C PHE A 495 -14.30 -25.79 5.79
N ILE A 496 -13.56 -24.92 5.08
CA ILE A 496 -14.15 -23.87 4.24
C ILE A 496 -13.95 -24.22 2.76
N GLN A 497 -15.05 -24.30 2.00
CA GLN A 497 -15.01 -24.65 0.58
C GLN A 497 -15.80 -23.65 -0.29
N GLY A 498 -15.35 -23.50 -1.54
CA GLY A 498 -16.11 -22.86 -2.64
C GLY A 498 -16.76 -23.92 -3.52
N LEU A 499 -16.75 -23.74 -4.85
CA LEU A 499 -17.23 -24.73 -5.84
C LEU A 499 -16.26 -25.94 -6.02
N GLY A 500 -15.69 -26.49 -4.95
CA GLY A 500 -14.74 -27.60 -5.06
C GLY A 500 -13.30 -27.21 -5.44
N SER A 501 -13.02 -25.92 -5.63
CA SER A 501 -11.73 -25.36 -6.11
C SER A 501 -10.50 -25.70 -5.25
N LYS A 502 -10.69 -26.22 -4.04
CA LYS A 502 -9.63 -26.47 -3.05
C LYS A 502 -9.17 -27.93 -2.97
N GLY A 503 -9.87 -28.89 -3.57
CA GLY A 503 -9.43 -30.31 -3.60
C GLY A 503 -8.99 -30.92 -2.25
N LEU A 504 -9.51 -30.43 -1.12
CA LEU A 504 -9.09 -30.87 0.22
C LEU A 504 -9.71 -32.23 0.56
N SER A 505 -8.93 -33.10 1.21
CA SER A 505 -9.47 -34.30 1.85
C SER A 505 -10.11 -33.91 3.19
N ILE A 506 -11.43 -34.03 3.29
CA ILE A 506 -12.21 -33.63 4.46
C ILE A 506 -12.58 -34.89 5.26
N PRO A 507 -12.24 -34.99 6.55
CA PRO A 507 -12.64 -36.12 7.38
C PRO A 507 -14.17 -36.22 7.51
N ALA A 508 -14.70 -37.44 7.56
CA ALA A 508 -16.14 -37.67 7.71
C ALA A 508 -16.66 -37.08 9.03
N GLY A 509 -17.82 -36.41 8.98
CA GLY A 509 -18.49 -35.83 10.15
C GLY A 509 -17.99 -34.44 10.58
N VAL A 510 -16.99 -33.88 9.90
CA VAL A 510 -16.54 -32.50 10.17
C VAL A 510 -17.41 -31.52 9.37
N PRO A 511 -17.91 -30.42 9.98
CA PRO A 511 -18.69 -29.41 9.27
C PRO A 511 -17.93 -28.76 8.11
N VAL A 512 -18.62 -28.54 6.99
CA VAL A 512 -18.08 -27.86 5.80
C VAL A 512 -18.89 -26.61 5.51
N LEU A 513 -18.29 -25.42 5.63
CA LEU A 513 -18.92 -24.17 5.26
C LEU A 513 -18.70 -23.90 3.78
N VAL A 514 -19.81 -23.73 3.05
CA VAL A 514 -19.80 -23.45 1.62
C VAL A 514 -20.23 -22.01 1.36
N THR A 515 -19.38 -21.27 0.65
CA THR A 515 -19.54 -19.83 0.40
C THR A 515 -20.27 -19.50 -0.90
N THR A 516 -20.73 -20.50 -1.66
CA THR A 516 -21.34 -20.31 -3.00
C THR A 516 -22.66 -19.52 -2.97
N GLY A 517 -23.35 -19.48 -1.84
CA GLY A 517 -24.51 -18.62 -1.63
C GLY A 517 -24.19 -17.12 -1.54
N LEU A 518 -22.93 -16.77 -1.25
CA LEU A 518 -22.44 -15.38 -1.23
C LEU A 518 -22.02 -14.93 -2.63
N ASN A 519 -22.95 -14.92 -3.59
CA ASN A 519 -22.65 -14.66 -5.01
C ASN A 519 -23.14 -13.31 -5.55
N ALA A 520 -23.72 -12.46 -4.69
CA ALA A 520 -24.27 -11.16 -5.08
C ALA A 520 -23.17 -10.16 -5.47
N ILE A 521 -23.47 -9.36 -6.51
CA ILE A 521 -22.76 -8.11 -6.79
C ILE A 521 -23.32 -7.06 -5.83
N LEU A 522 -22.46 -6.53 -4.96
CA LEU A 522 -22.83 -5.56 -3.94
C LEU A 522 -22.65 -4.12 -4.43
N ASP A 523 -21.67 -3.89 -5.31
CA ASP A 523 -21.41 -2.59 -5.93
C ASP A 523 -20.63 -2.76 -7.25
N LEU A 524 -21.01 -2.02 -8.28
CA LEU A 524 -20.30 -1.92 -9.56
C LEU A 524 -20.15 -0.45 -9.94
N ASP A 525 -19.04 0.15 -9.50
CA ASP A 525 -18.69 1.53 -9.81
C ASP A 525 -17.86 1.60 -11.09
N ARG A 526 -18.55 1.90 -12.20
CA ARG A 526 -17.95 2.00 -13.54
C ARG A 526 -16.98 3.18 -13.66
N ALA A 527 -17.26 4.29 -12.98
CA ALA A 527 -16.42 5.49 -13.05
C ALA A 527 -15.16 5.34 -12.17
N ASN A 528 -15.27 4.62 -11.05
CA ASN A 528 -14.14 4.28 -10.20
C ASN A 528 -13.44 2.96 -10.62
N LEU A 529 -13.96 2.25 -11.62
CA LEU A 529 -13.43 0.96 -12.10
C LEU A 529 -13.23 -0.03 -10.94
N THR A 530 -14.24 -0.15 -10.09
CA THR A 530 -14.22 -1.07 -8.93
C THR A 530 -15.49 -1.91 -8.86
N LEU A 531 -15.33 -3.15 -8.43
CA LEU A 531 -16.41 -4.10 -8.20
C LEU A 531 -16.32 -4.64 -6.77
N THR A 532 -17.40 -4.57 -6.00
CA THR A 532 -17.52 -5.25 -4.71
C THR A 532 -18.56 -6.35 -4.81
N LEU A 533 -18.22 -7.55 -4.36
CA LEU A 533 -19.05 -8.74 -4.51
C LEU A 533 -18.76 -9.80 -3.44
N GLY A 534 -19.69 -10.73 -3.30
CA GLY A 534 -19.53 -11.87 -2.40
C GLY A 534 -18.47 -12.88 -2.86
N ALA A 535 -17.86 -13.59 -1.92
CA ALA A 535 -16.76 -14.54 -2.21
C ALA A 535 -17.17 -15.75 -3.05
N GLY A 536 -18.47 -16.07 -3.08
CA GLY A 536 -19.09 -17.15 -3.82
C GLY A 536 -19.35 -16.85 -5.29
N SER A 537 -19.16 -15.61 -5.75
CA SER A 537 -19.41 -15.24 -7.15
C SER A 537 -18.51 -16.03 -8.10
N ASP A 538 -19.10 -16.58 -9.16
CA ASP A 538 -18.42 -17.39 -10.16
C ASP A 538 -17.78 -16.53 -11.25
N LEU A 539 -16.55 -16.88 -11.62
CA LEU A 539 -15.79 -16.09 -12.60
C LEU A 539 -16.41 -16.08 -14.01
N PRO A 540 -16.93 -17.19 -14.57
CA PRO A 540 -17.52 -17.18 -15.90
C PRO A 540 -18.73 -16.26 -16.05
N SER A 541 -19.70 -16.32 -15.12
CA SER A 541 -20.88 -15.44 -15.18
C SER A 541 -20.50 -13.99 -14.95
N LEU A 542 -19.52 -13.73 -14.08
CA LEU A 542 -19.02 -12.38 -13.84
C LEU A 542 -18.36 -11.77 -15.09
N ARG A 543 -17.54 -12.55 -15.81
CA ARG A 543 -16.93 -12.10 -17.07
C ARG A 543 -17.97 -11.74 -18.12
N ALA A 544 -19.03 -12.55 -18.26
CA ALA A 544 -20.12 -12.26 -19.18
C ALA A 544 -20.84 -10.95 -18.82
N LEU A 545 -21.09 -10.72 -17.53
CA LEU A 545 -21.71 -9.49 -17.03
C LEU A 545 -20.83 -8.26 -17.29
N LEU A 546 -19.54 -8.31 -16.94
CA LEU A 546 -18.62 -7.19 -17.11
C LEU A 546 -18.40 -6.85 -18.58
N ALA A 547 -18.33 -7.86 -19.46
CA ALA A 547 -18.15 -7.64 -20.90
C ALA A 547 -19.32 -6.84 -21.51
N ALA A 548 -20.55 -7.04 -21.02
CA ALA A 548 -21.71 -6.25 -21.44
C ALA A 548 -21.58 -4.75 -21.08
N ASP A 549 -20.80 -4.44 -20.05
CA ASP A 549 -20.49 -3.07 -19.60
C ASP A 549 -19.19 -2.51 -20.21
N GLY A 550 -18.53 -3.23 -21.13
CA GLY A 550 -17.25 -2.81 -21.68
C GLY A 550 -16.08 -2.94 -20.70
N LEU A 551 -16.24 -3.73 -19.64
CA LEU A 551 -15.27 -3.91 -18.56
C LEU A 551 -14.76 -5.35 -18.51
N HIS A 552 -13.61 -5.56 -17.88
CA HIS A 552 -13.10 -6.90 -17.59
C HIS A 552 -12.28 -6.95 -16.30
N LEU A 553 -12.02 -8.19 -15.85
CA LEU A 553 -11.16 -8.52 -14.72
C LEU A 553 -9.92 -9.26 -15.20
N HIS A 554 -8.75 -8.84 -14.71
CA HIS A 554 -7.48 -9.53 -14.90
C HIS A 554 -7.32 -10.65 -13.85
N VAL A 555 -8.16 -11.69 -13.94
CA VAL A 555 -8.16 -12.85 -13.04
C VAL A 555 -8.33 -14.10 -13.88
N ALA A 556 -7.39 -15.05 -13.79
CA ALA A 556 -7.42 -16.34 -14.46
C ALA A 556 -7.93 -17.47 -13.53
N GLY A 557 -8.32 -18.60 -14.11
CA GLY A 557 -8.74 -19.81 -13.39
C GLY A 557 -10.24 -20.12 -13.53
N GLU A 558 -10.71 -21.09 -12.75
CA GLU A 558 -12.11 -21.55 -12.77
C GLU A 558 -12.65 -21.66 -11.33
N GLY A 559 -13.96 -21.44 -11.16
CA GLY A 559 -14.66 -21.52 -9.88
C GLY A 559 -15.04 -20.15 -9.29
N THR A 560 -15.23 -20.12 -7.98
CA THR A 560 -15.59 -18.89 -7.26
C THR A 560 -14.35 -18.01 -7.06
N LEU A 561 -14.54 -16.69 -7.03
CA LEU A 561 -13.44 -15.76 -6.77
C LEU A 561 -12.75 -16.01 -5.42
N GLY A 562 -13.51 -16.36 -4.36
CA GLY A 562 -12.95 -16.73 -3.07
C GLY A 562 -12.10 -18.01 -3.15
N GLY A 563 -12.52 -18.97 -3.97
CA GLY A 563 -11.73 -20.16 -4.30
C GLY A 563 -10.41 -19.79 -4.98
N ILE A 564 -10.48 -19.03 -6.08
CA ILE A 564 -9.32 -18.61 -6.89
C ILE A 564 -8.30 -17.82 -6.04
N LEU A 565 -8.77 -16.89 -5.20
CA LEU A 565 -7.94 -16.16 -4.24
C LEU A 565 -7.26 -17.13 -3.27
N SER A 566 -8.05 -17.95 -2.57
CA SER A 566 -7.56 -18.82 -1.50
C SER A 566 -6.57 -19.88 -1.96
N THR A 567 -6.61 -20.30 -3.23
CA THR A 567 -5.67 -21.27 -3.81
C THR A 567 -4.55 -20.62 -4.61
N ASN A 568 -4.57 -19.29 -4.76
CA ASN A 568 -3.66 -18.54 -5.63
C ASN A 568 -3.64 -19.10 -7.08
N ALA A 569 -4.81 -19.41 -7.64
CA ALA A 569 -4.92 -20.02 -8.97
C ALA A 569 -4.61 -19.02 -10.10
N SER A 570 -4.88 -17.73 -9.89
CA SER A 570 -4.53 -16.65 -10.84
C SER A 570 -3.14 -16.09 -10.52
N ARG A 571 -2.09 -16.68 -11.12
CA ARG A 571 -0.70 -16.20 -10.95
C ARG A 571 -0.28 -15.20 -12.02
N ARG A 572 -0.82 -15.32 -13.23
CA ARG A 572 -0.51 -14.45 -14.37
C ARG A 572 -1.78 -14.16 -15.16
N PRO A 573 -2.39 -12.98 -15.00
CA PRO A 573 -2.04 -11.90 -14.07
C PRO A 573 -2.25 -12.31 -12.59
N PRO A 574 -1.48 -11.76 -11.64
CA PRO A 574 -1.57 -12.15 -10.23
C PRO A 574 -2.83 -11.57 -9.56
N PHE A 575 -3.59 -12.41 -8.85
CA PHE A 575 -4.83 -12.01 -8.17
C PHE A 575 -4.62 -10.84 -7.20
N ARG A 576 -3.52 -10.86 -6.42
CA ARG A 576 -3.13 -9.79 -5.49
C ARG A 576 -3.12 -8.38 -6.11
N ASN A 577 -2.91 -8.25 -7.41
CA ASN A 577 -2.87 -6.95 -8.10
C ASN A 577 -4.27 -6.44 -8.44
N GLN A 578 -5.30 -7.27 -8.32
CA GLN A 578 -6.70 -6.89 -8.51
C GLN A 578 -7.42 -6.64 -7.19
N LEU A 579 -6.94 -7.21 -6.07
CA LEU A 579 -7.58 -7.10 -4.76
C LEU A 579 -7.31 -5.73 -4.13
N LEU A 580 -8.37 -4.93 -3.92
CA LEU A 580 -8.31 -3.62 -3.28
C LEU A 580 -8.80 -3.65 -1.82
N GLY A 581 -9.71 -4.58 -1.50
CA GLY A 581 -10.25 -4.75 -0.16
C GLY A 581 -10.93 -6.11 0.03
N LEU A 582 -11.10 -6.50 1.28
CA LEU A 582 -11.62 -7.81 1.67
C LEU A 582 -12.30 -7.74 3.03
N LYS A 583 -13.44 -8.40 3.19
CA LYS A 583 -14.03 -8.69 4.50
C LYS A 583 -14.05 -10.18 4.77
N ALA A 584 -13.72 -10.55 6.00
CA ALA A 584 -13.70 -11.94 6.44
C ALA A 584 -14.29 -12.10 7.85
N VAL A 585 -14.87 -13.26 8.10
CA VAL A 585 -15.29 -13.66 9.45
C VAL A 585 -14.10 -14.33 10.16
N SER A 586 -13.73 -13.77 11.32
CA SER A 586 -12.68 -14.30 12.20
C SER A 586 -13.14 -15.57 12.94
N GLU A 587 -12.22 -16.28 13.61
CA GLU A 587 -12.58 -17.44 14.45
C GLU A 587 -13.49 -17.08 15.63
N GLU A 588 -13.52 -15.80 16.01
CA GLU A 588 -14.42 -15.28 17.06
C GLU A 588 -15.82 -14.95 16.54
N GLY A 589 -16.08 -15.15 15.24
CA GLY A 589 -17.32 -14.74 14.61
C GLY A 589 -17.47 -13.22 14.60
N GLU A 590 -16.39 -12.51 14.31
CA GLU A 590 -16.36 -11.06 14.14
C GLU A 590 -16.02 -10.70 12.69
N LEU A 591 -16.56 -9.58 12.20
CA LEU A 591 -16.26 -9.10 10.87
C LEU A 591 -14.96 -8.29 10.87
N LEU A 592 -13.98 -8.82 10.16
CA LEU A 592 -12.72 -8.16 9.84
C LEU A 592 -12.86 -7.44 8.50
N SER A 593 -12.30 -6.23 8.38
CA SER A 593 -12.35 -5.44 7.15
C SER A 593 -10.97 -4.89 6.82
N PHE A 594 -10.51 -5.16 5.60
CA PHE A 594 -9.18 -4.77 5.11
C PHE A 594 -9.29 -4.04 3.78
N GLY A 595 -8.36 -3.12 3.53
CA GLY A 595 -8.33 -2.34 2.29
C GLY A 595 -9.51 -1.38 2.14
N ALA A 596 -9.72 -0.89 0.92
CA ALA A 596 -10.77 0.08 0.58
C ALA A 596 -11.05 0.09 -0.93
N LYS A 597 -12.06 0.84 -1.39
CA LYS A 597 -12.40 0.98 -2.82
C LYS A 597 -11.49 1.98 -3.56
N VAL A 598 -10.24 2.10 -3.13
CA VAL A 598 -9.28 3.06 -3.67
C VAL A 598 -8.01 2.35 -4.11
N MET A 599 -7.37 2.89 -5.15
CA MET A 599 -6.18 2.31 -5.75
C MET A 599 -4.93 2.42 -4.86
N LYS A 600 -4.82 3.54 -4.15
CA LYS A 600 -3.76 3.81 -3.19
C LYS A 600 -4.31 3.69 -1.78
N ASN A 601 -3.74 2.77 -1.01
CA ASN A 601 -4.04 2.60 0.40
C ASN A 601 -2.85 1.95 1.09
N VAL A 602 -2.32 2.64 2.10
CA VAL A 602 -1.20 2.13 2.92
C VAL A 602 -1.56 2.10 4.41
N ALA A 603 -2.86 2.11 4.71
CA ALA A 603 -3.35 2.07 6.08
C ALA A 603 -3.28 0.65 6.67
N GLY A 604 -2.35 0.45 7.61
CA GLY A 604 -2.15 -0.82 8.31
C GLY A 604 -1.40 -1.84 7.47
N TYR A 605 -1.45 -3.10 7.90
CA TYR A 605 -0.86 -4.20 7.11
C TYR A 605 -1.78 -4.58 5.95
N ASP A 606 -1.17 -5.00 4.83
CA ASP A 606 -1.91 -5.59 3.69
C ASP A 606 -2.37 -7.03 4.02
N ALA A 607 -3.24 -7.14 5.01
CA ALA A 607 -3.81 -8.40 5.47
C ALA A 607 -4.80 -8.99 4.47
N ALA A 608 -5.34 -8.19 3.55
CA ALA A 608 -6.19 -8.69 2.47
C ALA A 608 -5.43 -9.70 1.60
N ARG A 609 -4.17 -9.40 1.25
CA ARG A 609 -3.32 -10.29 0.44
C ARG A 609 -2.88 -11.56 1.16
N LEU A 610 -2.89 -11.60 2.49
CA LEU A 610 -2.61 -12.84 3.23
C LEU A 610 -3.63 -13.95 2.93
N PHE A 611 -4.87 -13.59 2.56
CA PHE A 611 -5.89 -14.57 2.15
C PHE A 611 -5.55 -15.26 0.81
N GLN A 612 -4.62 -14.69 0.03
CA GLN A 612 -4.11 -15.36 -1.16
C GLN A 612 -3.31 -16.59 -0.77
N GLY A 613 -3.65 -17.74 -1.33
CA GLY A 613 -2.98 -19.00 -1.00
C GLY A 613 -3.19 -19.46 0.44
N ALA A 614 -4.17 -18.90 1.16
CA ALA A 614 -4.48 -19.27 2.53
C ALA A 614 -5.36 -20.50 2.68
N TRP A 615 -5.97 -20.96 1.59
CA TRP A 615 -6.89 -22.11 1.57
C TRP A 615 -8.09 -22.00 2.52
N GLY A 616 -8.32 -20.87 3.18
CA GLY A 616 -9.37 -20.66 4.19
C GLY A 616 -8.89 -20.75 5.64
N THR A 617 -7.58 -20.85 5.91
CA THR A 617 -7.07 -20.98 7.30
C THR A 617 -7.07 -19.69 8.11
N LEU A 618 -7.33 -18.54 7.48
CA LEU A 618 -7.27 -17.22 8.13
C LEU A 618 -8.67 -16.64 8.41
N GLY A 619 -9.74 -17.35 8.03
CA GLY A 619 -11.12 -16.89 8.17
C GLY A 619 -11.97 -17.17 6.93
N VAL A 620 -13.27 -16.93 7.07
CA VAL A 620 -14.24 -17.09 6.00
C VAL A 620 -14.32 -15.78 5.21
N VAL A 621 -13.79 -15.76 3.99
CA VAL A 621 -13.94 -14.58 3.09
C VAL A 621 -15.40 -14.46 2.71
N VAL A 622 -16.00 -13.30 2.97
CA VAL A 622 -17.42 -13.05 2.67
C VAL A 622 -17.62 -12.01 1.57
N GLU A 623 -16.72 -11.04 1.46
CA GLU A 623 -16.78 -9.94 0.50
C GLU A 623 -15.37 -9.62 -0.02
N MET A 624 -15.28 -9.29 -1.31
CA MET A 624 -14.05 -8.77 -1.94
C MET A 624 -14.36 -7.52 -2.74
N THR A 625 -13.41 -6.61 -2.79
CA THR A 625 -13.40 -5.46 -3.70
C THR A 625 -12.26 -5.61 -4.68
N LEU A 626 -12.57 -5.59 -5.97
CA LEU A 626 -11.65 -5.81 -7.08
C LEU A 626 -11.54 -4.58 -7.99
N ARG A 627 -10.35 -4.36 -8.52
CA ARG A 627 -10.09 -3.41 -9.61
C ARG A 627 -10.60 -3.97 -10.94
N LEU A 628 -11.26 -3.11 -11.72
CA LEU A 628 -11.70 -3.36 -13.09
C LEU A 628 -10.84 -2.62 -14.11
N HIS A 629 -10.95 -3.02 -15.37
CA HIS A 629 -10.25 -2.43 -16.50
C HIS A 629 -11.19 -2.31 -17.72
N PRO A 630 -11.06 -1.26 -18.55
CA PRO A 630 -11.81 -1.14 -19.81
C PRO A 630 -11.39 -2.20 -20.85
N LEU A 631 -12.32 -2.69 -21.68
CA LEU A 631 -12.00 -3.51 -22.85
C LEU A 631 -11.32 -2.71 -23.98
N PRO A 632 -10.49 -3.35 -24.84
CA PRO A 632 -10.01 -4.73 -24.74
C PRO A 632 -8.73 -4.79 -23.90
N ALA A 633 -8.57 -5.81 -23.06
CA ALA A 633 -7.23 -6.24 -22.69
C ALA A 633 -6.89 -7.54 -23.40
N GLU A 634 -5.82 -7.49 -24.18
CA GLU A 634 -5.11 -8.69 -24.61
C GLU A 634 -4.33 -9.22 -23.40
N VAL A 635 -4.91 -10.14 -22.64
CA VAL A 635 -4.17 -10.85 -21.59
C VAL A 635 -4.17 -12.33 -21.89
N LEU A 636 -2.97 -12.87 -22.11
CA LEU A 636 -2.73 -14.30 -22.03
C LEU A 636 -2.86 -14.71 -20.57
N GLU A 637 -3.96 -15.37 -20.24
CA GLU A 637 -4.25 -15.88 -18.91
C GLU A 637 -3.65 -17.28 -18.76
N ALA A 638 -2.92 -17.52 -17.67
CA ALA A 638 -2.44 -18.84 -17.31
C ALA A 638 -2.83 -19.17 -15.87
N SER A 639 -3.46 -20.33 -15.69
CA SER A 639 -3.84 -20.89 -14.39
C SER A 639 -3.17 -22.25 -14.24
N ILE A 640 -2.43 -22.45 -13.15
CA ILE A 640 -1.93 -23.77 -12.75
C ILE A 640 -2.10 -23.88 -11.23
N PRO A 641 -3.25 -24.39 -10.74
CA PRO A 641 -3.39 -24.71 -9.33
C PRO A 641 -2.57 -25.96 -9.01
N VAL A 642 -1.63 -25.85 -8.09
CA VAL A 642 -0.93 -27.00 -7.50
C VAL A 642 -1.12 -26.91 -5.99
N LEU A 643 -1.72 -27.94 -5.39
CA LEU A 643 -1.80 -28.05 -3.94
C LEU A 643 -0.38 -28.23 -3.40
N PRO A 644 0.16 -27.26 -2.64
CA PRO A 644 1.56 -27.32 -2.25
C PRO A 644 1.77 -28.27 -1.07
N ASN A 645 2.99 -28.78 -0.93
CA ASN A 645 3.38 -29.45 0.30
C ASN A 645 3.66 -28.40 1.39
N PHE A 646 2.73 -28.26 2.35
CA PHE A 646 2.73 -27.20 3.35
C PHE A 646 3.88 -27.28 4.38
N SER A 647 4.47 -28.45 4.62
CA SER A 647 5.64 -28.60 5.51
C SER A 647 6.97 -28.24 4.87
N LEU A 648 7.04 -28.13 3.54
CA LEU A 648 8.25 -27.77 2.80
C LEU A 648 8.24 -26.31 2.30
N LEU A 649 7.34 -25.48 2.82
CA LEU A 649 7.21 -24.11 2.38
C LEU A 649 8.40 -23.25 2.82
N PRO A 650 8.87 -22.33 1.95
CA PRO A 650 9.71 -21.23 2.40
C PRO A 650 9.06 -20.52 3.58
N ALA A 651 9.84 -20.27 4.63
CA ALA A 651 9.36 -19.64 5.86
C ALA A 651 8.12 -20.32 6.51
N ALA A 652 7.99 -21.64 6.46
CA ALA A 652 6.86 -22.40 7.03
C ALA A 652 6.53 -22.03 8.49
N GLU A 653 7.54 -21.69 9.30
CA GLU A 653 7.34 -21.18 10.66
C GLU A 653 6.50 -19.89 10.69
N LEU A 654 6.75 -18.94 9.79
CA LEU A 654 5.96 -17.70 9.71
C LEU A 654 4.52 -17.96 9.29
N HIS A 655 4.30 -18.93 8.40
CA HIS A 655 2.93 -19.33 8.03
C HIS A 655 2.17 -19.87 9.25
N ARG A 656 2.81 -20.71 10.07
CA ARG A 656 2.21 -21.20 11.33
C ARG A 656 1.94 -20.07 12.32
N LYS A 657 2.91 -19.17 12.54
CA LYS A 657 2.75 -18.02 13.45
C LYS A 657 1.62 -17.07 13.00
N ILE A 658 1.50 -16.81 11.70
CA ILE A 658 0.42 -16.00 11.14
C ILE A 658 -0.91 -16.72 11.28
N LYS A 659 -0.98 -18.04 10.99
CA LYS A 659 -2.20 -18.80 11.23
C LYS A 659 -2.63 -18.67 12.68
N SER A 660 -1.72 -18.85 13.64
CA SER A 660 -2.04 -18.68 15.07
C SER A 660 -2.49 -17.27 15.45
N ALA A 661 -2.07 -16.23 14.72
CA ALA A 661 -2.54 -14.86 14.96
C ALA A 661 -3.98 -14.63 14.48
N PHE A 662 -4.41 -15.31 13.40
CA PHE A 662 -5.77 -15.21 12.85
C PHE A 662 -6.75 -16.23 13.45
N ASP A 663 -6.24 -17.40 13.80
CA ASP A 663 -6.97 -18.61 14.18
C ASP A 663 -6.26 -19.32 15.37
N PRO A 664 -6.11 -18.68 16.54
CA PRO A 664 -5.41 -19.25 17.69
C PRO A 664 -6.01 -20.56 18.22
N ARG A 665 -7.29 -20.85 17.96
CA ARG A 665 -7.93 -22.14 18.30
C ARG A 665 -7.77 -23.20 17.21
N ASN A 666 -7.15 -22.86 16.08
CA ASN A 666 -7.00 -23.73 14.91
C ASN A 666 -8.36 -24.25 14.41
N LEU A 667 -9.38 -23.39 14.40
CA LEU A 667 -10.75 -23.69 14.03
C LEU A 667 -10.89 -23.90 12.51
N PHE A 668 -10.15 -23.15 11.69
CA PHE A 668 -10.30 -23.18 10.23
C PHE A 668 -9.29 -24.08 9.53
N ASN A 669 -9.79 -25.08 8.80
CA ASN A 669 -9.00 -26.09 8.09
C ASN A 669 -7.80 -26.57 8.94
N PRO A 670 -8.04 -27.23 10.08
CA PRO A 670 -7.06 -27.45 11.15
C PRO A 670 -5.81 -28.22 10.72
N THR A 671 -5.90 -28.98 9.63
CA THR A 671 -4.81 -29.79 9.06
C THR A 671 -3.81 -29.00 8.23
N LEU A 672 -4.12 -27.75 7.87
CA LEU A 672 -3.26 -26.90 7.04
C LEU A 672 -2.51 -25.87 7.90
N PHE A 673 -1.20 -25.73 7.70
CA PHE A 673 -0.33 -24.84 8.49
C PHE A 673 -0.50 -25.02 10.01
N SER A 674 -0.70 -26.26 10.46
CA SER A 674 -0.97 -26.57 11.86
C SER A 674 0.13 -26.01 12.78
N PRO A 675 -0.22 -25.25 13.83
CA PRO A 675 0.77 -24.76 14.80
C PRO A 675 1.43 -25.90 15.58
N TYR A 676 0.83 -27.10 15.58
CA TYR A 676 1.31 -28.29 16.27
C TYR A 676 2.26 -29.16 15.44
N GLY A 677 2.51 -28.80 14.18
CA GLY A 677 3.21 -29.65 13.22
C GLY A 677 2.27 -30.55 12.41
N ASP A 678 2.83 -31.23 11.42
CA ASP A 678 2.15 -32.27 10.61
C ASP A 678 2.02 -33.59 11.39
#